data_AF-A0A9D1LJ52-F1
#
_entry.id   AF-A0A9D1LJ52-F1
#
_cell.length_a   1.000
_cell.length_b   1.000
_cell.length_c   1.000
_cell.angle_alpha   90.00
_cell.angle_beta   90.00
_cell.angle_gamma   90.00
#
_symmetry.space_group_name_H-M   'P 1'
#
loop_
_entity.id
_entity.type
_entity.pdbx_description
1 polymer ?
#
loop_
_entity_poly.entity_id
_entity_poly.type
_entity_poly.pdbx_seq_one_letter_code
_entity_poly.pdbx_strand_id
1 'polypeptide(L)'
;MKSNWKKRLLAGTVSLVMTASMVPALGADSMALADSVVQSSVPTAGTWDVDSLTLQPGETTASINLNWYAPEGTTSALVWFGGQTVEANVRSLIAPTQLNESKYTDTGKLVCEATVSGLAPATEYTYLISVDGGATWSMEYTYTTPAAEEFTFAFTSDPQIKEDQSTNSDGWNPSDGTNQTGWATMMETIAGAGATLVVSAGDQVEDQSWGKSSEYQAFFAPEEMTSIAYAPAVGNHDRHYMFDDHFNLPNEMGVDGSEGSLTQVYTSFRGQNNGTSQSHGNYIQATEDEINNQSGSNGVTPNEDGYYDFTERREMETKGNYYYLYNNVLFVTLNTGAYPGGNDAENVDNAFNAQGDNSEAEAIVENFRTTLNAATSEYAGQYQWLIVTHHKSTQTVAKHSADSDIENYVDAGFESLMDEFDVDFVLGGHDHVYSRSYVLKDGQRNSERLDTINDPDGTIYLTGNCCSDMQYYEVGGSLDKTNNADYPILADGTAGSANYSIDNLPYGNQEWNQEYSPAYALFDVEGDTITVNVYNLDGDSVTPDSKLIDSFTVTKNASTDSQISGYENGNASLDLTEVGRYDAGMTNADGGVMEIVSYNTVTGWAYAVNGNTGNLTAIALKDMEQGSTIDALDGNDIDVKSLVEDSSFTYGDMTSVAVSPDGSTLAVALQAEDYTAAGRVALFTCNQDGTLSFQKTFTVGVQPDMVTFTSDGSRILTADEGEPREGYEAGSVDPAGSVSVIDLASGAVAVLGFGGFDAQTLAGQGVLIGKVNGQLNSAAADLEPEYITVAEDGNTAYVTLQEANAVATIDLNALEITKVQSLGFVDLSLAENAIDVEDDGQYAPVTLQDAMAVYMPDGIASYTVNGKTYLVTANEGDAREWGDYCNEAKEKLTTTDGTETNKVRVLDKDLVTVPDESKNYLFGSRGYAIFDAETMELVYSSGNDMESLTAQYLPDYFNCSNDNVALDDRSQKKGPEVESVTLGQVGDATYAFVGLERIGGVMVYDITDPTNPSYVNYINSRDFSEDIAGDVSPEGLCFIPASQGQDALLLSACEVSGTVAVYTLSEGTTQPENPDKPGDTETPDTPVTPDDSDNAGDGQSTDTTQQGTESQIPQEGAVQTGDVAAPIAWTVLAVLAAGGGALLIVKRRKIR
;
A
#
# COMPACT_ATOMS: atom_id res chain seq x y z
N MET A 1 -18.86 -26.43 30.17
CA MET A 1 -19.50 -27.34 31.15
C MET A 1 -18.44 -28.21 31.83
N LYS A 2 -18.61 -28.64 33.09
CA LYS A 2 -17.61 -29.49 33.78
C LYS A 2 -17.66 -30.94 33.32
N SER A 3 -16.53 -31.51 32.87
CA SER A 3 -16.27 -32.95 32.98
C SER A 3 -14.78 -33.29 33.01
N ASN A 4 -14.35 -33.90 34.11
CA ASN A 4 -13.09 -34.66 34.15
C ASN A 4 -13.15 -35.85 33.15
N TRP A 5 -12.01 -36.49 32.87
CA TRP A 5 -11.77 -37.90 33.23
C TRP A 5 -10.28 -38.30 33.09
N LYS A 6 -9.90 -39.41 33.71
CA LYS A 6 -8.48 -39.77 33.99
C LYS A 6 -7.90 -40.81 33.04
N LYS A 7 -6.61 -40.64 32.74
CA LYS A 7 -5.52 -41.63 32.54
C LYS A 7 -5.88 -43.06 32.13
N ARG A 8 -5.21 -43.55 31.07
CA ARG A 8 -4.75 -44.95 31.01
C ARG A 8 -3.46 -45.09 30.18
N LEU A 9 -2.39 -45.57 30.82
CA LEU A 9 -1.21 -46.09 30.12
C LEU A 9 -1.56 -47.40 29.40
N LEU A 10 -0.91 -47.67 28.27
CA LEU A 10 -0.38 -49.00 27.97
C LEU A 10 0.87 -48.89 27.09
N ALA A 11 1.94 -49.60 27.46
CA ALA A 11 3.18 -49.68 26.68
C ALA A 11 3.12 -50.79 25.62
N GLY A 12 3.87 -50.65 24.53
CA GLY A 12 3.81 -51.60 23.39
C GLY A 12 4.93 -51.51 22.36
N THR A 13 6.18 -51.65 22.81
CA THR A 13 7.38 -52.11 22.05
C THR A 13 7.47 -51.93 20.52
N VAL A 14 8.50 -51.17 20.14
CA VAL A 14 9.19 -51.10 18.84
C VAL A 14 9.41 -52.46 18.16
N SER A 15 9.36 -52.50 16.82
CA SER A 15 10.12 -53.45 16.02
C SER A 15 10.74 -52.77 14.79
N LEU A 16 12.05 -52.89 14.69
CA LEU A 16 12.93 -52.24 13.72
C LEU A 16 13.02 -53.08 12.43
N VAL A 17 12.95 -52.44 11.26
CA VAL A 17 13.44 -53.03 10.00
C VAL A 17 14.34 -52.01 9.32
N MET A 18 15.65 -52.28 9.34
CA MET A 18 16.63 -51.53 8.56
C MET A 18 16.46 -51.82 7.06
N THR A 19 16.58 -50.78 6.23
CA THR A 19 17.20 -50.91 4.92
C THR A 19 18.33 -49.89 4.83
N ALA A 20 19.48 -50.32 4.32
CA ALA A 20 20.68 -49.51 4.24
C ALA A 20 21.02 -49.23 2.77
N SER A 21 21.46 -48.01 2.49
CA SER A 21 22.09 -47.61 1.23
C SER A 21 23.33 -46.77 1.55
N MET A 22 24.42 -47.01 0.81
CA MET A 22 25.74 -46.41 1.02
C MET A 22 26.03 -45.39 -0.07
N VAL A 23 26.53 -44.21 0.31
CA VAL A 23 27.20 -43.22 -0.56
C VAL A 23 28.45 -42.75 0.21
N PRO A 24 29.61 -42.49 -0.46
CA PRO A 24 30.91 -42.59 0.21
C PRO A 24 31.42 -41.29 0.84
N ALA A 25 32.37 -41.44 1.77
CA ALA A 25 33.02 -40.34 2.47
C ALA A 25 34.04 -39.57 1.60
N LEU A 26 34.00 -38.25 1.71
CA LEU A 26 35.16 -37.36 1.60
C LEU A 26 35.28 -36.63 2.94
N GLY A 27 36.49 -36.59 3.49
CA GLY A 27 36.73 -36.06 4.84
C GLY A 27 37.23 -34.61 4.80
N ALA A 28 36.78 -33.82 5.77
CA ALA A 28 37.43 -32.62 6.24
C ALA A 28 37.67 -32.79 7.75
N ASP A 29 38.90 -32.54 8.21
CA ASP A 29 39.21 -32.49 9.63
C ASP A 29 38.74 -31.14 10.18
N SER A 30 37.64 -31.12 10.93
CA SER A 30 37.33 -30.05 11.88
C SER A 30 37.24 -30.62 13.29
N MET A 31 37.82 -29.90 14.25
CA MET A 31 37.76 -30.31 15.66
C MET A 31 36.38 -30.00 16.22
N ALA A 32 35.50 -30.99 16.24
CA ALA A 32 34.23 -30.89 16.94
C ALA A 32 34.46 -30.71 18.45
N LEU A 33 34.28 -29.48 18.94
CA LEU A 33 33.75 -29.27 20.28
C LEU A 33 32.31 -29.79 20.23
N ALA A 34 32.08 -30.93 20.86
CA ALA A 34 30.75 -31.52 20.93
C ALA A 34 30.00 -30.90 22.10
N ASP A 35 29.13 -29.92 21.83
CA ASP A 35 28.19 -29.45 22.84
C ASP A 35 27.27 -30.58 23.27
N SER A 36 27.36 -30.92 24.55
CA SER A 36 26.58 -31.98 25.14
C SER A 36 25.20 -31.46 25.53
N VAL A 37 24.26 -31.48 24.60
CA VAL A 37 22.83 -31.29 24.91
C VAL A 37 22.37 -32.44 25.82
N VAL A 38 22.46 -32.20 27.13
CA VAL A 38 21.93 -33.11 28.14
C VAL A 38 20.45 -32.80 28.30
N GLN A 39 19.56 -33.69 27.81
CA GLN A 39 18.14 -33.65 28.17
C GLN A 39 18.01 -33.73 29.70
N SER A 40 17.76 -32.59 30.32
CA SER A 40 17.59 -32.46 31.77
C SER A 40 16.12 -32.68 32.14
N SER A 41 15.89 -33.26 33.31
CA SER A 41 14.53 -33.32 33.86
C SER A 41 14.09 -31.91 34.25
N VAL A 42 12.90 -31.48 33.81
CA VAL A 42 12.28 -30.19 34.16
C VAL A 42 12.52 -29.86 35.64
N PRO A 43 13.20 -28.75 35.96
CA PRO A 43 13.42 -28.30 37.32
C PRO A 43 12.10 -28.07 38.07
N THR A 44 12.17 -28.02 39.40
CA THR A 44 11.02 -27.58 40.20
C THR A 44 11.11 -26.08 40.39
N ALA A 45 10.16 -25.34 39.80
CA ALA A 45 10.06 -23.89 39.96
C ALA A 45 10.05 -23.47 41.44
N GLY A 46 10.77 -22.41 41.74
CA GLY A 46 10.76 -21.71 43.01
C GLY A 46 9.63 -20.68 43.10
N THR A 47 9.85 -19.66 43.91
CA THR A 47 8.91 -18.54 44.14
C THR A 47 9.68 -17.22 44.34
N TRP A 48 10.85 -17.10 43.72
CA TRP A 48 11.70 -15.91 43.78
C TRP A 48 11.93 -15.42 42.35
N ASP A 49 12.00 -14.11 42.24
CA ASP A 49 12.08 -13.34 41.02
C ASP A 49 13.54 -12.97 40.72
N VAL A 50 13.89 -12.80 39.45
CA VAL A 50 15.27 -12.59 39.00
C VAL A 50 15.55 -11.09 38.88
N ASP A 51 16.63 -10.63 39.52
CA ASP A 51 17.03 -9.22 39.57
C ASP A 51 17.47 -8.73 38.18
N SER A 52 16.80 -7.69 37.66
CA SER A 52 17.06 -7.09 36.34
C SER A 52 17.10 -8.07 35.16
N LEU A 53 16.16 -9.03 35.12
CA LEU A 53 16.04 -9.97 34.00
C LEU A 53 15.51 -9.28 32.74
N THR A 54 16.18 -9.47 31.61
CA THR A 54 15.73 -9.03 30.29
C THR A 54 16.12 -10.04 29.20
N LEU A 55 15.40 -10.00 28.09
CA LEU A 55 15.64 -10.81 26.89
C LEU A 55 16.05 -9.90 25.72
N GLN A 56 17.11 -10.27 25.01
CA GLN A 56 17.57 -9.63 23.77
C GLN A 56 17.45 -10.63 22.61
N PRO A 57 17.23 -10.18 21.35
CA PRO A 57 17.36 -11.09 20.21
C PRO A 57 18.72 -11.79 20.21
N GLY A 58 18.77 -13.05 19.78
CA GLY A 58 20.04 -13.70 19.43
C GLY A 58 20.49 -13.30 18.02
N GLU A 59 21.59 -13.90 17.53
CA GLU A 59 22.10 -13.71 16.17
C GLU A 59 21.02 -13.96 15.10
N THR A 60 20.15 -14.95 15.35
CA THR A 60 18.97 -15.27 14.53
C THR A 60 17.74 -15.57 15.39
N THR A 61 16.52 -15.60 14.82
CA THR A 61 15.28 -16.05 15.51
C THR A 61 15.34 -17.49 16.05
N ALA A 62 16.31 -18.31 15.63
CA ALA A 62 16.60 -19.60 16.25
C ALA A 62 17.34 -19.48 17.60
N SER A 63 17.53 -18.27 18.13
CA SER A 63 18.24 -17.99 19.38
C SER A 63 17.69 -16.78 20.15
N ILE A 64 17.83 -16.81 21.48
CA ILE A 64 17.53 -15.68 22.36
C ILE A 64 18.68 -15.45 23.34
N ASN A 65 19.00 -14.20 23.61
CA ASN A 65 19.95 -13.77 24.61
C ASN A 65 19.22 -13.38 25.91
N LEU A 66 19.79 -13.75 27.05
CA LEU A 66 19.31 -13.39 28.37
C LEU A 66 20.39 -12.60 29.10
N ASN A 67 20.00 -11.57 29.84
CA ASN A 67 20.85 -10.88 30.81
C ASN A 67 20.12 -10.72 32.15
N TRP A 68 20.85 -10.85 33.27
CA TRP A 68 20.34 -10.58 34.62
C TRP A 68 21.45 -10.37 35.65
N TYR A 69 21.08 -9.90 36.85
CA TYR A 69 21.99 -9.79 37.98
C TYR A 69 21.94 -10.97 38.95
N ALA A 70 23.12 -11.37 39.43
CA ALA A 70 23.31 -12.35 40.50
C ALA A 70 23.99 -11.75 41.74
N PRO A 71 23.77 -12.31 42.94
CA PRO A 71 24.42 -11.86 44.17
C PRO A 71 25.95 -12.04 44.20
N GLU A 72 26.63 -11.25 45.05
CA GLU A 72 28.08 -11.39 45.29
C GLU A 72 28.45 -12.84 45.64
N GLY A 73 29.40 -13.42 44.91
CA GLY A 73 29.91 -14.77 45.15
C GLY A 73 29.17 -15.90 44.41
N THR A 74 28.21 -15.59 43.52
CA THR A 74 27.78 -16.56 42.49
C THR A 74 28.99 -16.99 41.65
N THR A 75 29.09 -18.30 41.40
CA THR A 75 30.25 -18.94 40.72
C THR A 75 29.86 -19.90 39.61
N SER A 76 28.56 -20.16 39.43
CA SER A 76 27.96 -20.87 38.30
C SER A 76 26.47 -20.50 38.31
N ALA A 77 25.98 -20.01 37.18
CA ALA A 77 24.58 -19.68 36.95
C ALA A 77 24.11 -20.42 35.71
N LEU A 78 22.86 -20.89 35.71
CA LEU A 78 22.31 -21.77 34.68
C LEU A 78 20.93 -21.27 34.24
N VAL A 79 20.64 -21.38 32.94
CA VAL A 79 19.29 -21.24 32.38
C VAL A 79 18.79 -22.62 31.98
N TRP A 80 17.63 -23.03 32.47
CA TRP A 80 16.87 -24.14 31.91
C TRP A 80 15.82 -23.55 30.98
N PHE A 81 15.78 -24.00 29.73
CA PHE A 81 14.93 -23.41 28.68
C PHE A 81 14.43 -24.55 27.80
N GLY A 82 13.12 -24.76 27.68
CA GLY A 82 12.55 -25.72 26.72
C GLY A 82 12.99 -27.18 26.82
N GLY A 83 13.63 -27.61 27.92
CA GLY A 83 14.23 -28.95 28.07
C GLY A 83 15.74 -29.04 27.80
N GLN A 84 16.39 -27.93 27.44
CA GLN A 84 17.85 -27.79 27.46
C GLN A 84 18.33 -27.00 28.70
N THR A 85 19.63 -27.00 28.94
CA THR A 85 20.24 -26.28 30.07
C THR A 85 21.56 -25.68 29.62
N VAL A 86 21.68 -24.37 29.73
CA VAL A 86 22.83 -23.56 29.32
C VAL A 86 23.52 -23.00 30.57
N GLU A 87 24.85 -22.96 30.56
CA GLU A 87 25.64 -22.29 31.60
C GLU A 87 25.90 -20.84 31.18
N ALA A 88 25.65 -19.89 32.08
CA ALA A 88 25.81 -18.46 31.83
C ALA A 88 27.27 -18.03 31.99
N ASN A 89 27.70 -17.05 31.20
CA ASN A 89 28.86 -16.24 31.55
C ASN A 89 28.55 -15.47 32.84
N VAL A 90 29.52 -15.35 33.75
CA VAL A 90 29.36 -14.59 35.01
C VAL A 90 30.54 -13.65 35.16
N ARG A 91 30.28 -12.34 35.07
CA ARG A 91 31.29 -11.29 35.18
C ARG A 91 30.97 -10.28 36.27
N SER A 92 31.97 -9.48 36.63
CA SER A 92 31.75 -8.31 37.48
C SER A 92 31.13 -7.18 36.67
N LEU A 93 30.34 -6.34 37.35
CA LEU A 93 29.86 -5.05 36.84
C LEU A 93 31.02 -4.20 36.31
N ILE A 94 30.75 -3.39 35.29
CA ILE A 94 31.69 -2.42 34.75
C ILE A 94 31.85 -1.28 35.77
N ALA A 95 33.08 -1.01 36.17
CA ALA A 95 33.35 -0.05 37.25
C ALA A 95 33.33 1.39 36.72
N PRO A 96 32.44 2.28 37.21
CA PRO A 96 32.46 3.69 36.81
C PRO A 96 33.71 4.41 37.34
N THR A 97 34.16 5.39 36.57
CA THR A 97 35.31 6.30 36.80
C THR A 97 35.19 6.98 38.16
N GLN A 98 33.97 7.32 38.57
CA GLN A 98 33.65 7.68 39.94
C GLN A 98 32.26 7.14 40.33
N LEU A 99 32.20 6.49 41.50
CA LEU A 99 30.96 5.98 42.07
C LEU A 99 30.21 7.08 42.87
N ASN A 100 28.90 7.20 42.64
CA ASN A 100 27.98 7.96 43.47
C ASN A 100 27.01 7.02 44.20
N GLU A 101 27.37 6.64 45.43
CA GLU A 101 26.65 5.66 46.27
C GLU A 101 25.18 6.03 46.58
N SER A 102 24.73 7.29 46.33
CA SER A 102 23.33 7.67 46.50
C SER A 102 22.49 7.54 45.22
N LYS A 103 23.09 7.14 44.10
CA LYS A 103 22.42 6.92 42.80
C LYS A 103 22.64 5.49 42.31
N TYR A 104 23.90 5.07 42.21
CA TYR A 104 24.27 3.73 41.78
C TYR A 104 24.34 2.79 43.00
N THR A 105 23.36 1.89 43.12
CA THR A 105 23.19 0.97 44.25
C THR A 105 23.45 -0.50 43.92
N ASP A 106 23.76 -0.83 42.67
CA ASP A 106 24.02 -2.20 42.21
C ASP A 106 25.37 -2.78 42.70
N THR A 107 26.14 -1.99 43.44
CA THR A 107 27.47 -2.38 43.97
C THR A 107 27.45 -3.74 44.66
N GLY A 108 28.23 -4.69 44.15
CA GLY A 108 28.35 -6.06 44.68
C GLY A 108 27.47 -7.10 43.98
N LYS A 109 26.62 -6.70 43.02
CA LYS A 109 26.02 -7.64 42.07
C LYS A 109 27.07 -8.14 41.06
N LEU A 110 26.72 -9.20 40.33
CA LEU A 110 27.46 -9.77 39.21
C LEU A 110 26.52 -9.86 37.99
N VAL A 111 27.04 -9.61 36.79
CA VAL A 111 26.28 -9.74 35.54
C VAL A 111 26.31 -11.19 35.08
N CYS A 112 25.16 -11.71 34.65
CA CYS A 112 25.01 -13.05 34.10
C CYS A 112 24.39 -12.99 32.71
N GLU A 113 25.11 -13.51 31.72
CA GLU A 113 24.73 -13.48 30.30
C GLU A 113 24.62 -14.92 29.78
N ALA A 114 23.56 -15.24 29.04
CA ALA A 114 23.40 -16.55 28.42
C ALA A 114 22.70 -16.47 27.06
N THR A 115 23.17 -17.24 26.09
CA THR A 115 22.52 -17.40 24.78
C THR A 115 21.91 -18.79 24.69
N VAL A 116 20.62 -18.87 24.35
CA VAL A 116 19.90 -20.12 24.15
C VAL A 116 19.57 -20.27 22.67
N SER A 117 20.27 -21.17 21.98
CA SER A 117 20.10 -21.44 20.55
C SER A 117 19.29 -22.71 20.25
N GLY A 118 18.95 -22.93 18.98
CA GLY A 118 18.22 -24.12 18.52
C GLY A 118 16.72 -24.06 18.80
N LEU A 119 16.16 -22.86 18.90
CA LEU A 119 14.73 -22.63 19.04
C LEU A 119 14.00 -22.92 17.71
N ALA A 120 12.79 -23.44 17.80
CA ALA A 120 11.89 -23.64 16.66
C ALA A 120 10.95 -22.43 16.53
N PRO A 121 10.49 -22.06 15.32
CA PRO A 121 9.51 -21.00 15.13
C PRO A 121 8.14 -21.36 15.74
N ALA A 122 7.30 -20.35 15.95
CA ALA A 122 5.94 -20.44 16.49
C ALA A 122 5.80 -21.33 17.74
N THR A 123 6.79 -21.26 18.65
CA THR A 123 6.91 -22.18 19.79
C THR A 123 7.03 -21.40 21.10
N GLU A 124 6.05 -21.60 21.98
CA GLU A 124 6.10 -21.17 23.38
C GLU A 124 7.10 -22.05 24.16
N TYR A 125 8.04 -21.40 24.83
CA TYR A 125 9.07 -22.02 25.67
C TYR A 125 8.95 -21.56 27.11
N THR A 126 8.89 -22.52 28.03
CA THR A 126 9.07 -22.27 29.46
C THR A 126 10.56 -22.20 29.81
N TYR A 127 10.95 -21.25 30.65
CA TYR A 127 12.32 -21.14 31.16
C TYR A 127 12.42 -20.79 32.65
N LEU A 128 13.55 -21.15 33.26
CA LEU A 128 13.89 -20.91 34.67
C LEU A 128 15.38 -20.63 34.82
N ILE A 129 15.74 -19.77 35.77
CA ILE A 129 17.12 -19.35 36.05
C ILE A 129 17.58 -19.85 37.41
N SER A 130 18.87 -20.18 37.52
CA SER A 130 19.56 -20.56 38.75
C SER A 130 20.84 -19.77 38.92
N VAL A 131 21.08 -19.24 40.13
CA VAL A 131 22.32 -18.52 40.49
C VAL A 131 23.24 -19.32 41.44
N ASP A 132 22.95 -20.61 41.63
CA ASP A 132 23.65 -21.51 42.56
C ASP A 132 24.03 -22.87 41.95
N GLY A 133 24.21 -22.93 40.63
CA GLY A 133 24.58 -24.15 39.90
C GLY A 133 23.45 -25.20 39.81
N GLY A 134 22.19 -24.75 39.79
CA GLY A 134 21.00 -25.59 39.62
C GLY A 134 20.47 -26.22 40.91
N ALA A 135 20.91 -25.77 42.09
CA ALA A 135 20.42 -26.26 43.38
C ALA A 135 19.08 -25.63 43.78
N THR A 136 18.85 -24.37 43.38
CA THR A 136 17.55 -23.68 43.39
C THR A 136 17.28 -23.02 42.04
N TRP A 137 16.01 -22.82 41.73
CA TRP A 137 15.52 -22.27 40.46
C TRP A 137 14.50 -21.17 40.76
N SER A 138 14.42 -20.17 39.87
CA SER A 138 13.49 -19.03 39.90
C SER A 138 12.03 -19.46 39.86
N MET A 139 11.12 -18.49 39.86
CA MET A 139 9.78 -18.70 39.28
C MET A 139 9.87 -19.07 37.79
N GLU A 140 8.72 -19.45 37.23
CA GLU A 140 8.57 -19.89 35.85
C GLU A 140 8.31 -18.67 34.95
N TYR A 141 9.05 -18.55 33.86
CA TYR A 141 8.86 -17.53 32.82
C TYR A 141 8.57 -18.19 31.47
N THR A 142 8.08 -17.42 30.51
CA THR A 142 7.71 -17.86 29.15
C THR A 142 8.29 -16.94 28.10
N TYR A 143 8.72 -17.50 26.98
CA TYR A 143 9.11 -16.76 25.77
C TYR A 143 8.54 -17.49 24.54
N THR A 144 8.01 -16.75 23.56
CA THR A 144 7.44 -17.33 22.34
C THR A 144 8.23 -16.85 21.13
N THR A 145 8.72 -17.78 20.31
CA THR A 145 9.34 -17.46 19.03
C THR A 145 8.30 -17.04 18.00
N PRO A 146 8.65 -16.12 17.07
CA PRO A 146 7.76 -15.72 15.97
C PRO A 146 7.45 -16.89 15.05
N ALA A 147 6.38 -16.77 14.25
CA ALA A 147 6.21 -17.60 13.06
C ALA A 147 7.34 -17.35 12.06
N ALA A 148 7.48 -18.22 11.06
CA ALA A 148 8.45 -18.02 9.99
C ALA A 148 7.81 -17.18 8.89
N GLU A 149 8.52 -16.17 8.38
CA GLU A 149 8.08 -15.24 7.31
C GLU A 149 6.84 -14.36 7.66
N GLU A 150 6.26 -14.54 8.85
CA GLU A 150 5.10 -13.79 9.38
C GLU A 150 5.38 -13.42 10.85
N PHE A 151 5.50 -12.13 11.19
CA PHE A 151 5.63 -11.67 12.59
C PHE A 151 5.36 -10.16 12.79
N THR A 152 4.88 -9.80 13.98
CA THR A 152 4.78 -8.40 14.42
C THR A 152 5.98 -8.03 15.30
N PHE A 153 6.58 -6.86 15.06
CA PHE A 153 7.45 -6.19 16.04
C PHE A 153 6.91 -4.80 16.41
N ALA A 154 7.16 -4.37 17.63
CA ALA A 154 6.82 -3.04 18.10
C ALA A 154 8.03 -2.10 18.01
N PHE A 155 7.81 -0.86 17.62
CA PHE A 155 8.80 0.21 17.72
C PHE A 155 8.40 1.21 18.82
N THR A 156 9.36 1.59 19.65
CA THR A 156 9.19 2.47 20.83
C THR A 156 10.35 3.46 20.94
N SER A 157 10.11 4.61 21.58
CA SER A 157 11.14 5.63 21.80
C SER A 157 10.97 6.35 23.13
N ASP A 158 12.11 6.79 23.67
CA ASP A 158 12.24 7.65 24.84
C ASP A 158 11.36 7.25 26.06
N PRO A 159 11.42 5.99 26.58
CA PRO A 159 10.75 5.62 27.82
C PRO A 159 11.20 6.48 29.01
N GLN A 160 12.49 6.84 29.05
CA GLN A 160 13.11 7.86 29.89
C GLN A 160 12.64 7.85 31.35
N ILE A 161 12.66 6.65 31.96
CA ILE A 161 12.07 6.40 33.28
C ILE A 161 12.74 7.21 34.39
N LYS A 162 11.94 7.76 35.32
CA LYS A 162 12.37 8.71 36.37
C LYS A 162 12.20 8.15 37.78
N GLU A 163 13.15 8.44 38.68
CA GLU A 163 13.05 8.12 40.11
C GLU A 163 11.95 8.90 40.83
N ASP A 164 11.79 10.19 40.51
CA ASP A 164 10.78 11.03 41.16
C ASP A 164 9.36 10.78 40.63
N GLN A 165 9.25 9.88 39.64
CA GLN A 165 8.02 9.44 39.01
C GLN A 165 7.24 10.58 38.33
N SER A 166 7.90 11.71 38.02
CA SER A 166 7.23 12.84 37.37
C SER A 166 6.82 12.53 35.93
N THR A 167 5.62 13.00 35.57
CA THR A 167 5.02 12.95 34.24
C THR A 167 4.88 14.34 33.64
N ASN A 168 4.58 14.43 32.35
CA ASN A 168 4.17 15.69 31.75
C ASN A 168 2.74 16.06 32.20
N SER A 169 2.54 17.24 32.80
CA SER A 169 1.21 17.67 33.25
C SER A 169 0.21 17.92 32.12
N ASP A 170 0.73 18.18 30.91
CA ASP A 170 -0.08 18.36 29.70
C ASP A 170 -0.30 17.02 28.96
N GLY A 171 0.22 15.90 29.51
CA GLY A 171 0.19 14.56 28.94
C GLY A 171 -1.08 13.73 29.20
N TRP A 172 -0.97 12.42 28.99
CA TRP A 172 -2.03 11.42 29.20
C TRP A 172 -2.44 11.28 30.68
N ASN A 173 -1.60 11.77 31.62
CA ASN A 173 -1.91 11.91 33.04
C ASN A 173 -2.30 10.56 33.71
N PRO A 174 -1.36 9.62 33.86
CA PRO A 174 -1.62 8.31 34.44
C PRO A 174 -2.27 8.35 35.83
N SER A 175 -3.06 7.34 36.14
CA SER A 175 -4.01 7.31 37.28
C SER A 175 -3.34 7.36 38.67
N ASP A 176 -2.07 6.99 38.77
CA ASP A 176 -1.21 7.13 39.95
C ASP A 176 -0.24 8.32 39.85
N GLY A 177 -0.16 8.96 38.69
CA GLY A 177 0.70 10.08 38.35
C GLY A 177 2.13 9.70 37.97
N THR A 178 2.41 8.44 37.61
CA THR A 178 3.78 7.97 37.33
C THR A 178 4.01 7.57 35.87
N ASN A 179 5.17 7.93 35.30
CA ASN A 179 5.54 7.51 33.94
C ASN A 179 5.79 5.99 33.82
N GLN A 180 5.96 5.32 34.96
CA GLN A 180 6.06 3.87 35.06
C GLN A 180 4.73 3.19 34.67
N THR A 181 3.58 3.82 34.96
CA THR A 181 2.26 3.34 34.50
C THR A 181 2.13 3.45 32.98
N GLY A 182 2.55 4.56 32.37
CA GLY A 182 2.54 4.72 30.91
C GLY A 182 3.36 3.64 30.21
N TRP A 183 4.59 3.42 30.68
CA TRP A 183 5.46 2.37 30.15
C TRP A 183 4.91 0.95 30.35
N ALA A 184 4.40 0.62 31.53
CA ALA A 184 3.83 -0.71 31.80
C ALA A 184 2.59 -1.00 30.95
N THR A 185 1.67 -0.04 30.83
CA THR A 185 0.48 -0.17 29.98
C THR A 185 0.84 -0.25 28.49
N MET A 186 1.89 0.44 28.06
CA MET A 186 2.42 0.31 26.71
C MET A 186 2.90 -1.12 26.43
N MET A 187 3.74 -1.67 27.32
CA MET A 187 4.24 -3.04 27.22
C MET A 187 3.11 -4.09 27.21
N GLU A 188 2.11 -3.97 28.08
CA GLU A 188 0.92 -4.84 28.08
C GLU A 188 0.14 -4.74 26.75
N THR A 189 0.04 -3.54 26.19
CA THR A 189 -0.70 -3.28 24.93
C THR A 189 -0.02 -3.94 23.72
N ILE A 190 1.30 -3.74 23.55
CA ILE A 190 2.04 -4.37 22.43
C ILE A 190 2.14 -5.89 22.58
N ALA A 191 2.20 -6.40 23.81
CA ALA A 191 2.10 -7.84 24.09
C ALA A 191 0.72 -8.39 23.70
N GLY A 192 -0.35 -7.64 24.00
CA GLY A 192 -1.73 -7.95 23.61
C GLY A 192 -1.96 -7.94 22.09
N ALA A 193 -1.22 -7.13 21.34
CA ALA A 193 -1.20 -7.11 19.88
C ALA A 193 -0.40 -8.28 19.26
N GLY A 194 0.43 -8.99 20.05
CA GLY A 194 1.18 -10.16 19.60
C GLY A 194 2.64 -9.88 19.19
N ALA A 195 3.18 -8.70 19.49
CA ALA A 195 4.56 -8.36 19.18
C ALA A 195 5.56 -9.33 19.85
N THR A 196 6.47 -9.92 19.06
CA THR A 196 7.50 -10.86 19.55
C THR A 196 8.88 -10.23 19.74
N LEU A 197 9.03 -8.99 19.28
CA LEU A 197 10.22 -8.15 19.38
C LEU A 197 9.77 -6.71 19.65
N VAL A 198 10.51 -6.01 20.52
CA VAL A 198 10.44 -4.56 20.69
C VAL A 198 11.77 -3.95 20.27
N VAL A 199 11.72 -3.08 19.27
CA VAL A 199 12.84 -2.25 18.82
C VAL A 199 12.72 -0.90 19.52
N SER A 200 13.82 -0.39 20.05
CA SER A 200 13.85 0.83 20.86
C SER A 200 14.91 1.80 20.38
N ALA A 201 14.51 3.04 20.09
CA ALA A 201 15.42 4.12 19.69
C ALA A 201 16.25 4.71 20.84
N GLY A 202 16.20 4.17 22.06
CA GLY A 202 17.08 4.59 23.16
C GLY A 202 16.39 5.41 24.26
N ASP A 203 17.20 5.99 25.13
CA ASP A 203 16.82 6.74 26.33
C ASP A 203 15.86 5.95 27.22
N GLN A 204 16.31 4.76 27.68
CA GLN A 204 15.49 3.90 28.54
C GLN A 204 15.24 4.53 29.93
N VAL A 205 16.20 5.32 30.43
CA VAL A 205 16.18 5.92 31.78
C VAL A 205 16.61 7.40 31.73
N GLU A 206 16.20 8.20 32.72
CA GLU A 206 16.47 9.65 32.72
C GLU A 206 17.88 10.06 33.21
N ASP A 207 18.48 9.39 34.21
CA ASP A 207 19.67 9.92 34.90
C ASP A 207 21.00 9.76 34.12
N GLN A 208 21.13 10.55 33.05
CA GLN A 208 22.35 10.73 32.26
C GLN A 208 23.58 11.12 33.10
N SER A 209 23.37 11.70 34.29
CA SER A 209 24.45 12.32 35.06
C SER A 209 25.36 11.31 35.78
N TRP A 210 24.80 10.27 36.39
CA TRP A 210 25.53 9.28 37.20
C TRP A 210 25.00 7.85 37.06
N GLY A 211 23.96 7.60 36.25
CA GLY A 211 23.33 6.29 36.08
C GLY A 211 22.49 5.88 37.29
N LYS A 212 21.16 5.89 37.11
CA LYS A 212 20.11 5.54 38.08
C LYS A 212 19.77 4.04 38.23
N SER A 213 20.32 3.33 39.22
CA SER A 213 19.91 1.94 39.52
C SER A 213 18.39 1.75 39.72
N SER A 214 17.73 2.68 40.41
CA SER A 214 16.27 2.62 40.65
C SER A 214 15.41 2.92 39.42
N GLU A 215 15.98 3.58 38.40
CA GLU A 215 15.29 3.86 37.14
C GLU A 215 15.30 2.65 36.22
N TYR A 216 16.45 1.94 36.10
CA TYR A 216 16.49 0.64 35.44
C TYR A 216 15.59 -0.39 36.14
N GLN A 217 15.56 -0.41 37.48
CA GLN A 217 14.64 -1.29 38.22
C GLN A 217 13.16 -1.04 37.85
N ALA A 218 12.78 0.22 37.61
CA ALA A 218 11.43 0.59 37.21
C ALA A 218 11.16 0.32 35.73
N PHE A 219 12.15 0.51 34.87
CA PHE A 219 12.09 0.21 33.44
C PHE A 219 11.88 -1.30 33.17
N PHE A 220 12.55 -2.18 33.93
CA PHE A 220 12.38 -3.64 33.85
C PHE A 220 11.20 -4.19 34.68
N ALA A 221 10.35 -3.33 35.25
CA ALA A 221 9.23 -3.76 36.09
C ALA A 221 8.03 -4.41 35.36
N PRO A 222 7.71 -4.10 34.08
CA PRO A 222 6.65 -4.80 33.33
C PRO A 222 6.99 -6.29 33.14
N GLU A 223 6.00 -7.19 33.32
CA GLU A 223 6.24 -8.64 33.23
C GLU A 223 6.68 -9.05 31.81
N GLU A 224 6.26 -8.29 30.81
CA GLU A 224 6.55 -8.41 29.38
C GLU A 224 8.04 -8.29 29.05
N MET A 225 8.82 -7.54 29.85
CA MET A 225 10.29 -7.42 29.70
C MET A 225 11.02 -8.76 29.90
N THR A 226 10.32 -9.76 30.47
CA THR A 226 10.81 -11.13 30.66
C THR A 226 10.23 -12.14 29.67
N SER A 227 9.40 -11.71 28.71
CA SER A 227 8.73 -12.61 27.75
C SER A 227 8.78 -12.17 26.29
N ILE A 228 9.10 -10.90 26.01
CA ILE A 228 9.32 -10.35 24.66
C ILE A 228 10.81 -10.00 24.51
N ALA A 229 11.38 -10.18 23.31
CA ALA A 229 12.75 -9.75 23.04
C ALA A 229 12.82 -8.21 22.93
N TYR A 230 13.78 -7.59 23.60
CA TYR A 230 14.00 -6.13 23.59
C TYR A 230 15.34 -5.80 22.94
N ALA A 231 15.32 -4.97 21.90
CA ALA A 231 16.49 -4.54 21.13
C ALA A 231 16.70 -3.01 21.30
N PRO A 232 17.57 -2.59 22.25
CA PRO A 232 17.78 -1.17 22.56
C PRO A 232 18.88 -0.54 21.70
N ALA A 233 18.67 0.68 21.23
CA ALA A 233 19.74 1.61 20.87
C ALA A 233 20.28 2.34 22.11
N VAL A 234 21.48 2.91 21.99
CA VAL A 234 22.08 3.79 23.02
C VAL A 234 21.61 5.22 22.78
N GLY A 235 20.78 5.74 23.67
CA GLY A 235 20.42 7.17 23.70
C GLY A 235 21.40 8.02 24.50
N ASN A 236 21.21 9.34 24.50
CA ASN A 236 22.12 10.24 25.23
C ASN A 236 21.87 10.31 26.75
N HIS A 237 20.78 9.73 27.26
CA HIS A 237 20.57 9.50 28.69
C HIS A 237 21.09 8.13 29.16
N ASP A 238 21.30 7.18 28.25
CA ASP A 238 21.77 5.84 28.60
C ASP A 238 23.26 5.84 28.97
N ARG A 239 23.55 5.71 30.27
CA ARG A 239 24.94 5.58 30.75
C ARG A 239 25.52 4.25 30.31
N HIS A 240 26.40 4.30 29.31
CA HIS A 240 26.95 3.14 28.61
C HIS A 240 27.45 1.97 29.51
N TYR A 241 28.10 2.22 30.66
CA TYR A 241 28.48 1.12 31.57
C TYR A 241 27.29 0.42 32.25
N MET A 242 26.16 1.11 32.45
CA MET A 242 24.92 0.49 32.92
C MET A 242 24.18 -0.19 31.78
N PHE A 243 24.23 0.38 30.57
CA PHE A 243 23.69 -0.25 29.37
C PHE A 243 24.37 -1.61 29.11
N ASP A 244 25.71 -1.63 29.06
CA ASP A 244 26.53 -2.84 28.93
C ASP A 244 26.29 -3.86 30.07
N ASP A 245 25.98 -3.42 31.30
CA ASP A 245 25.69 -4.33 32.42
C ASP A 245 24.23 -4.87 32.40
N HIS A 246 23.32 -4.24 31.65
CA HIS A 246 21.90 -4.63 31.57
C HIS A 246 21.50 -5.37 30.29
N PHE A 247 22.24 -5.27 29.18
CA PHE A 247 21.84 -5.86 27.89
C PHE A 247 22.92 -6.80 27.32
N ASN A 248 22.48 -7.95 26.77
CA ASN A 248 23.33 -8.95 26.12
C ASN A 248 23.07 -8.95 24.60
N LEU A 249 23.75 -8.06 23.87
CA LEU A 249 23.45 -7.75 22.47
C LEU A 249 24.07 -8.78 21.49
N PRO A 250 23.36 -9.19 20.42
CA PRO A 250 23.91 -10.05 19.39
C PRO A 250 24.83 -9.27 18.43
N ASN A 251 25.95 -9.88 18.03
CA ASN A 251 26.92 -9.29 17.08
C ASN A 251 27.35 -7.84 17.40
N GLU A 252 27.57 -7.51 18.67
CA GLU A 252 28.06 -6.17 19.02
C GLU A 252 29.47 -5.91 18.45
N MET A 253 29.63 -4.77 17.79
CA MET A 253 30.84 -4.40 17.09
C MET A 253 31.95 -4.02 18.07
N GLY A 254 33.09 -4.73 17.98
CA GLY A 254 34.27 -4.46 18.80
C GLY A 254 34.93 -3.12 18.49
N VAL A 255 35.70 -2.59 19.46
CA VAL A 255 36.49 -1.34 19.37
C VAL A 255 37.98 -1.57 19.65
N ASP A 256 38.47 -2.80 19.49
CA ASP A 256 39.80 -3.23 19.96
C ASP A 256 40.95 -2.98 18.94
N GLY A 257 40.61 -2.44 17.76
CA GLY A 257 41.56 -2.17 16.67
C GLY A 257 41.90 -3.41 15.83
N SER A 258 41.09 -4.47 15.90
CA SER A 258 41.13 -5.59 14.95
C SER A 258 40.52 -5.22 13.59
N GLU A 259 40.79 -6.04 12.57
CA GLU A 259 40.24 -5.85 11.21
C GLU A 259 38.72 -6.11 11.24
N GLY A 260 37.93 -5.10 10.87
CA GLY A 260 36.46 -5.10 11.01
C GLY A 260 35.93 -4.50 12.32
N SER A 261 36.81 -4.11 13.26
CA SER A 261 36.41 -3.36 14.46
C SER A 261 36.20 -1.87 14.16
N LEU A 262 35.39 -1.19 14.98
CA LEU A 262 35.11 0.24 14.87
C LEU A 262 36.32 1.08 15.29
N THR A 263 36.49 2.22 14.65
CA THR A 263 37.51 3.21 15.02
C THR A 263 37.01 4.05 16.18
N GLN A 264 37.77 4.10 17.28
CA GLN A 264 37.44 4.96 18.41
C GLN A 264 37.39 6.44 17.99
N VAL A 265 36.21 7.05 18.14
CA VAL A 265 35.98 8.47 17.90
C VAL A 265 36.36 9.27 19.14
N TYR A 266 36.70 10.55 18.95
CA TYR A 266 37.04 11.49 20.00
C TYR A 266 36.30 12.80 19.76
N THR A 267 35.05 12.92 20.20
CA THR A 267 34.32 14.18 19.95
C THR A 267 34.97 15.34 20.71
N SER A 268 35.09 16.52 20.09
CA SER A 268 35.80 17.66 20.67
C SER A 268 34.92 18.56 21.54
N PHE A 269 33.67 18.15 21.82
CA PHE A 269 32.74 18.88 22.70
C PHE A 269 33.42 19.21 24.04
N ARG A 270 33.81 20.48 24.18
CA ARG A 270 34.62 21.05 25.26
C ARG A 270 33.91 22.31 25.71
N GLY A 271 33.36 22.26 26.92
CA GLY A 271 32.27 23.14 27.33
C GLY A 271 32.52 24.64 27.10
N GLN A 272 31.57 25.27 26.40
CA GLN A 272 31.31 26.70 26.53
C GLN A 272 29.94 26.93 27.17
N ASN A 273 29.96 27.37 28.44
CA ASN A 273 28.86 28.11 29.02
C ASN A 273 28.77 29.47 28.31
N ASN A 274 27.93 29.59 27.27
CA ASN A 274 27.47 30.91 26.80
C ASN A 274 25.94 31.08 26.80
N GLY A 275 25.22 30.14 27.42
CA GLY A 275 23.88 30.38 27.96
C GLY A 275 22.74 30.50 26.94
N THR A 276 22.96 30.06 25.69
CA THR A 276 21.94 29.89 24.66
C THR A 276 21.49 28.44 24.57
N SER A 277 22.39 27.49 24.35
CA SER A 277 22.10 26.06 24.51
C SER A 277 22.32 25.63 25.97
N GLN A 278 21.25 25.18 26.65
CA GLN A 278 21.28 24.70 28.04
C GLN A 278 20.77 23.26 28.23
N SER A 279 20.42 22.55 27.16
CA SER A 279 19.63 21.30 27.24
C SER A 279 20.38 19.99 27.05
N HIS A 280 21.54 19.95 26.37
CA HIS A 280 22.00 18.69 25.78
C HIS A 280 23.42 18.28 26.21
N GLY A 281 23.56 17.03 26.68
CA GLY A 281 24.84 16.36 26.88
C GLY A 281 25.66 16.73 28.12
N ASN A 282 25.19 16.41 29.33
CA ASN A 282 26.04 16.35 30.53
C ASN A 282 26.95 15.09 30.52
N TYR A 283 27.79 14.98 29.48
CA TYR A 283 28.97 14.12 29.51
C TYR A 283 29.77 14.38 30.79
N ILE A 284 30.66 13.44 31.13
CA ILE A 284 31.64 13.72 32.17
C ILE A 284 32.53 14.88 31.69
N GLN A 285 32.24 16.07 32.18
CA GLN A 285 32.89 17.32 31.79
C GLN A 285 33.55 17.95 33.01
N ALA A 286 34.75 18.48 32.79
CA ALA A 286 35.36 19.38 33.75
C ALA A 286 34.62 20.72 33.71
N THR A 287 34.22 21.20 34.88
CA THR A 287 33.65 22.55 35.03
C THR A 287 34.63 23.62 34.57
N GLU A 288 34.14 24.81 34.20
CA GLU A 288 35.00 25.94 33.81
C GLU A 288 36.07 26.25 34.88
N ASP A 289 35.71 26.17 36.16
CA ASP A 289 36.65 26.31 37.28
C ASP A 289 37.68 25.15 37.32
N GLU A 290 37.29 23.91 37.06
CA GLU A 290 38.23 22.78 37.03
C GLU A 290 39.23 22.89 35.87
N ILE A 291 38.76 23.24 34.66
CA ILE A 291 39.57 23.48 33.48
C ILE A 291 40.56 24.62 33.74
N ASN A 292 40.08 25.78 34.21
CA ASN A 292 40.92 26.95 34.48
C ASN A 292 41.97 26.70 35.57
N ASN A 293 41.70 25.81 36.53
CA ASN A 293 42.61 25.47 37.62
C ASN A 293 43.43 24.19 37.38
N GLN A 294 43.24 23.49 36.25
CA GLN A 294 43.83 22.17 35.95
C GLN A 294 43.60 21.13 37.08
N SER A 295 42.47 21.20 37.78
CA SER A 295 42.15 20.27 38.86
C SER A 295 41.43 19.03 38.33
N GLY A 296 41.57 17.89 39.00
CA GLY A 296 40.84 16.69 38.61
C GLY A 296 39.32 16.89 38.69
N SER A 297 38.61 16.39 37.70
CA SER A 297 37.15 16.39 37.60
C SER A 297 36.65 14.97 37.45
N ASN A 298 35.61 14.59 38.21
CA ASN A 298 34.98 13.26 38.17
C ASN A 298 35.99 12.08 38.16
N GLY A 299 37.06 12.18 38.96
CA GLY A 299 38.12 11.17 39.08
C GLY A 299 39.28 11.30 38.07
N VAL A 300 39.12 12.05 36.97
CA VAL A 300 40.15 12.21 35.92
C VAL A 300 40.92 13.52 36.10
N THR A 301 42.25 13.46 35.98
CA THR A 301 43.12 14.64 35.90
C THR A 301 43.45 14.97 34.45
N PRO A 302 43.56 16.25 34.07
CA PRO A 302 43.92 16.62 32.70
C PRO A 302 45.34 16.16 32.34
N ASN A 303 45.54 15.84 31.07
CA ASN A 303 46.83 15.42 30.51
C ASN A 303 47.79 16.62 30.29
N GLU A 304 48.97 16.39 29.69
CA GLU A 304 49.98 17.45 29.50
C GLU A 304 49.51 18.61 28.60
N ASP A 305 48.54 18.36 27.72
CA ASP A 305 47.93 19.35 26.83
C ASP A 305 46.68 20.01 27.45
N GLY A 306 46.28 19.61 28.66
CA GLY A 306 45.13 20.14 29.40
C GLY A 306 43.80 19.40 29.19
N TYR A 307 43.80 18.27 28.48
CA TYR A 307 42.59 17.52 28.15
C TYR A 307 42.23 16.47 29.20
N TYR A 308 40.94 16.37 29.53
CA TYR A 308 40.41 15.31 30.36
C TYR A 308 40.00 14.15 29.45
N ASP A 309 40.68 13.01 29.58
CA ASP A 309 40.40 11.79 28.82
C ASP A 309 39.53 10.84 29.66
N PHE A 310 38.23 10.83 29.39
CA PHE A 310 37.26 9.97 30.07
C PHE A 310 37.02 8.72 29.21
N THR A 311 37.45 7.54 29.69
CA THR A 311 37.26 6.29 28.94
C THR A 311 35.77 6.01 28.67
N GLU A 312 34.90 6.21 29.65
CA GLU A 312 33.45 6.07 29.50
C GLU A 312 32.88 6.91 28.35
N ARG A 313 33.39 8.13 28.14
CA ARG A 313 32.94 9.00 27.05
C ARG A 313 33.27 8.38 25.69
N ARG A 314 34.51 7.91 25.50
CA ARG A 314 34.95 7.29 24.24
C ARG A 314 34.21 5.98 23.95
N GLU A 315 33.89 5.23 25.00
CA GLU A 315 33.12 4.00 24.88
C GLU A 315 31.66 4.33 24.48
N MET A 316 31.02 5.28 25.16
CA MET A 316 29.69 5.81 24.82
C MET A 316 29.62 6.43 23.41
N GLU A 317 30.72 6.95 22.87
CA GLU A 317 30.82 7.52 21.52
C GLU A 317 31.09 6.47 20.41
N THR A 318 31.38 5.20 20.74
CA THR A 318 31.82 4.20 19.72
C THR A 318 31.15 2.83 19.82
N LYS A 319 30.86 2.30 21.02
CA LYS A 319 30.25 0.97 21.21
C LYS A 319 28.72 1.00 21.09
N GLY A 320 28.03 -0.12 21.26
CA GLY A 320 26.57 -0.20 21.15
C GLY A 320 26.03 -0.19 19.71
N ASN A 321 26.91 -0.37 18.72
CA ASN A 321 26.52 -0.69 17.34
C ASN A 321 26.47 -2.23 17.21
N TYR A 322 25.37 -2.78 16.73
CA TYR A 322 25.15 -4.24 16.67
C TYR A 322 24.08 -4.61 15.62
N TYR A 323 23.94 -5.90 15.30
CA TYR A 323 23.01 -6.36 14.27
C TYR A 323 22.52 -7.80 14.47
N TYR A 324 21.34 -8.14 13.94
CA TYR A 324 20.76 -9.48 14.03
C TYR A 324 19.75 -9.75 12.91
N LEU A 325 19.62 -11.02 12.52
CA LEU A 325 18.62 -11.46 11.53
C LEU A 325 17.37 -11.98 12.23
N TYR A 326 16.28 -11.22 12.20
CA TYR A 326 15.00 -11.65 12.74
C TYR A 326 14.09 -12.13 11.61
N ASN A 327 14.00 -13.45 11.42
CA ASN A 327 13.36 -14.08 10.25
C ASN A 327 13.95 -13.56 8.93
N ASN A 328 13.17 -12.84 8.13
CA ASN A 328 13.51 -12.23 6.85
C ASN A 328 13.94 -10.75 6.96
N VAL A 329 14.02 -10.20 8.17
CA VAL A 329 14.41 -8.80 8.43
C VAL A 329 15.78 -8.75 9.09
N LEU A 330 16.75 -8.10 8.44
CA LEU A 330 18.04 -7.76 9.03
C LEU A 330 17.91 -6.44 9.78
N PHE A 331 18.09 -6.47 11.10
CA PHE A 331 18.11 -5.29 11.95
C PHE A 331 19.56 -4.85 12.22
N VAL A 332 19.81 -3.54 12.10
CA VAL A 332 21.11 -2.91 12.40
C VAL A 332 20.90 -1.71 13.32
N THR A 333 21.44 -1.78 14.53
CA THR A 333 21.35 -0.69 15.50
C THR A 333 22.64 0.14 15.48
N LEU A 334 22.50 1.46 15.33
CA LEU A 334 23.58 2.43 15.22
C LEU A 334 23.57 3.40 16.42
N ASN A 335 24.73 3.62 17.03
CA ASN A 335 24.86 4.52 18.17
C ASN A 335 25.08 5.98 17.73
N THR A 336 24.00 6.76 17.73
CA THR A 336 24.02 8.22 17.55
C THR A 336 23.93 9.00 18.89
N GLY A 337 24.11 8.34 20.04
CA GLY A 337 24.14 9.00 21.35
C GLY A 337 25.30 10.00 21.53
N ALA A 338 26.27 9.99 20.61
CA ALA A 338 27.35 10.98 20.50
C ALA A 338 26.86 12.35 20.01
N TYR A 339 27.53 13.42 20.45
CA TYR A 339 27.37 14.79 19.92
C TYR A 339 28.66 15.20 19.17
N PRO A 340 28.77 14.95 17.85
CA PRO A 340 29.91 15.41 17.05
C PRO A 340 29.95 16.94 16.96
N GLY A 341 31.16 17.52 17.03
CA GLY A 341 31.39 18.93 16.72
C GLY A 341 31.39 19.22 15.21
N GLY A 342 31.00 20.44 14.83
CA GLY A 342 30.67 20.79 13.45
C GLY A 342 31.44 21.94 12.82
N ASN A 343 30.95 22.33 11.64
CA ASN A 343 31.44 23.41 10.78
C ASN A 343 30.72 24.76 11.01
N ASP A 344 29.67 24.77 11.83
CA ASP A 344 28.72 25.87 12.04
C ASP A 344 29.32 27.08 12.78
N ALA A 345 28.51 28.15 12.86
CA ALA A 345 28.88 29.43 13.47
C ALA A 345 29.03 29.39 15.01
N GLU A 346 28.37 28.48 15.71
CA GLU A 346 28.47 28.31 17.17
C GLU A 346 29.80 27.63 17.54
N ASN A 347 30.28 26.72 16.68
CA ASN A 347 31.52 25.99 16.85
C ASN A 347 32.81 26.81 16.57
N VAL A 348 32.76 27.93 15.84
CA VAL A 348 33.96 28.70 15.42
C VAL A 348 34.61 29.52 16.55
N ASP A 349 33.83 30.06 17.49
CA ASP A 349 34.35 30.80 18.66
C ASP A 349 34.74 29.84 19.81
N ASN A 350 34.56 28.53 19.60
CA ASN A 350 34.93 27.49 20.54
C ASN A 350 36.45 27.25 20.45
N ALA A 351 37.21 27.86 21.38
CA ALA A 351 38.69 27.96 21.37
C ALA A 351 39.48 26.63 21.33
N PHE A 352 38.79 25.49 21.25
CA PHE A 352 39.32 24.14 21.23
C PHE A 352 38.81 23.27 20.07
N ASN A 353 37.85 23.72 19.25
CA ASN A 353 37.65 23.23 17.89
C ASN A 353 38.63 24.02 17.00
N ALA A 354 39.78 23.41 16.69
CA ALA A 354 40.87 24.10 16.00
C ALA A 354 40.71 24.11 14.46
N GLN A 355 39.64 23.48 13.93
CA GLN A 355 39.47 23.22 12.50
C GLN A 355 38.16 23.79 11.93
N GLY A 356 37.03 23.67 12.64
CA GLY A 356 35.72 24.05 12.10
C GLY A 356 35.33 23.21 10.88
N ASP A 357 35.53 21.89 10.99
CA ASP A 357 35.15 20.89 9.97
C ASP A 357 34.35 19.75 10.60
N ASN A 358 33.63 18.99 9.77
CA ASN A 358 32.68 17.96 10.21
C ASN A 358 33.35 16.58 10.45
N SER A 359 34.66 16.56 10.68
CA SER A 359 35.46 15.32 10.67
C SER A 359 35.14 14.33 11.80
N GLU A 360 34.42 14.77 12.84
CA GLU A 360 33.94 13.91 13.91
C GLU A 360 32.70 13.11 13.49
N ALA A 361 31.72 13.75 12.83
CA ALA A 361 30.55 13.05 12.32
C ALA A 361 30.92 12.12 11.14
N GLU A 362 31.80 12.57 10.24
CA GLU A 362 32.37 11.73 9.17
C GLU A 362 32.96 10.42 9.73
N ALA A 363 33.68 10.48 10.85
CA ALA A 363 34.26 9.30 11.50
C ALA A 363 33.22 8.38 12.17
N ILE A 364 32.10 8.93 12.65
CA ILE A 364 30.99 8.14 13.20
C ILE A 364 30.20 7.46 12.06
N VAL A 365 29.92 8.17 10.96
CA VAL A 365 29.25 7.61 9.78
C VAL A 365 30.11 6.50 9.12
N GLU A 366 31.44 6.61 9.13
CA GLU A 366 32.33 5.52 8.69
C GLU A 366 32.26 4.27 9.62
N ASN A 367 32.03 4.45 10.92
CA ASN A 367 31.75 3.33 11.82
C ASN A 367 30.38 2.70 11.53
N PHE A 368 29.35 3.49 11.21
CA PHE A 368 28.05 2.97 10.79
C PHE A 368 28.16 2.15 9.50
N ARG A 369 28.89 2.66 8.51
CA ARG A 369 29.28 1.95 7.29
C ARG A 369 30.01 0.65 7.58
N THR A 370 30.90 0.63 8.57
CA THR A 370 31.61 -0.60 8.99
C THR A 370 30.63 -1.64 9.56
N THR A 371 29.67 -1.21 10.38
CA THR A 371 28.60 -2.08 10.92
C THR A 371 27.68 -2.61 9.82
N LEU A 372 27.19 -1.76 8.91
CA LEU A 372 26.34 -2.14 7.78
C LEU A 372 27.05 -3.13 6.85
N ASN A 373 28.34 -2.92 6.56
CA ASN A 373 29.15 -3.88 5.80
C ASN A 373 29.23 -5.25 6.48
N ALA A 374 29.41 -5.30 7.82
CA ALA A 374 29.46 -6.55 8.56
C ALA A 374 28.12 -7.29 8.49
N ALA A 375 27.03 -6.59 8.83
CA ALA A 375 25.67 -7.13 8.84
C ALA A 375 25.23 -7.69 7.47
N THR A 376 25.34 -6.86 6.41
CA THR A 376 24.91 -7.24 5.07
C THR A 376 25.80 -8.31 4.43
N SER A 377 27.10 -8.35 4.77
CA SER A 377 28.01 -9.41 4.30
C SER A 377 27.75 -10.76 4.99
N GLU A 378 27.43 -10.76 6.28
CA GLU A 378 27.18 -11.98 7.05
C GLU A 378 25.84 -12.62 6.69
N TYR A 379 24.79 -11.81 6.54
CA TYR A 379 23.44 -12.28 6.21
C TYR A 379 23.07 -12.17 4.72
N ALA A 380 24.05 -11.99 3.84
CA ALA A 380 23.84 -11.87 2.39
C ALA A 380 22.93 -12.97 1.81
N GLY A 381 21.79 -12.57 1.24
CA GLY A 381 20.78 -13.48 0.67
C GLY A 381 19.97 -14.28 1.69
N GLN A 382 19.93 -13.85 2.96
CA GLN A 382 19.11 -14.44 4.03
C GLN A 382 18.04 -13.47 4.58
N TYR A 383 18.11 -12.19 4.23
CA TYR A 383 17.09 -11.18 4.51
C TYR A 383 16.48 -10.65 3.21
N GLN A 384 15.31 -10.06 3.34
CA GLN A 384 14.58 -9.30 2.32
C GLN A 384 14.45 -7.83 2.72
N TRP A 385 14.32 -7.58 4.01
CA TRP A 385 14.20 -6.25 4.60
C TRP A 385 15.46 -5.89 5.39
N LEU A 386 15.88 -4.63 5.32
CA LEU A 386 16.96 -4.04 6.10
C LEU A 386 16.42 -2.84 6.88
N ILE A 387 16.37 -2.98 8.21
CA ILE A 387 15.86 -1.95 9.11
C ILE A 387 17.01 -1.44 10.00
N VAL A 388 17.23 -0.13 9.96
CA VAL A 388 18.21 0.57 10.80
C VAL A 388 17.49 1.21 11.99
N THR A 389 18.11 1.17 13.16
CA THR A 389 17.62 1.87 14.37
C THR A 389 18.71 2.76 14.94
N HIS A 390 18.38 3.98 15.31
CA HIS A 390 19.29 4.95 15.93
C HIS A 390 18.53 5.82 16.92
N HIS A 391 19.22 6.67 17.68
CA HIS A 391 18.57 7.54 18.67
C HIS A 391 18.19 8.91 18.12
N LYS A 392 19.14 9.62 17.53
CA LYS A 392 18.95 11.00 17.10
C LYS A 392 18.44 11.01 15.67
N SER A 393 17.12 11.05 15.51
CA SER A 393 16.47 11.14 14.20
C SER A 393 16.98 12.34 13.42
N THR A 394 17.27 12.16 12.13
CA THR A 394 17.57 13.28 11.22
C THR A 394 16.31 13.92 10.65
N GLN A 395 15.17 13.22 10.66
CA GLN A 395 13.88 13.67 10.13
C GLN A 395 12.94 14.17 11.24
N THR A 396 13.47 15.01 12.13
CA THR A 396 12.82 15.64 13.29
C THR A 396 11.97 16.86 12.91
N VAL A 397 10.83 17.09 13.60
CA VAL A 397 9.88 18.20 13.35
C VAL A 397 9.60 19.11 14.56
N ALA A 398 10.10 18.78 15.75
CA ALA A 398 9.91 19.59 16.94
C ALA A 398 11.19 20.33 17.31
N LYS A 399 11.69 20.10 18.52
CA LYS A 399 12.68 20.96 19.18
C LYS A 399 14.07 20.80 18.55
N HIS A 400 14.39 19.61 18.06
CA HIS A 400 15.73 19.23 17.62
C HIS A 400 15.95 19.42 16.11
N SER A 401 14.92 19.85 15.37
CA SER A 401 14.91 20.02 13.90
C SER A 401 15.92 21.04 13.34
N ALA A 402 16.67 21.74 14.19
CA ALA A 402 17.78 22.60 13.82
C ALA A 402 18.93 22.56 14.85
N ASP A 403 19.07 21.47 15.61
CA ASP A 403 20.24 21.25 16.47
C ASP A 403 21.46 20.89 15.60
N SER A 404 22.63 21.43 15.95
CA SER A 404 23.83 21.34 15.09
C SER A 404 24.40 19.94 14.96
N ASP A 405 24.19 19.05 15.94
CA ASP A 405 24.62 17.66 15.84
C ASP A 405 23.75 16.85 14.88
N ILE A 406 22.48 17.22 14.66
CA ILE A 406 21.63 16.64 13.62
C ILE A 406 22.15 17.03 12.23
N GLU A 407 22.38 18.34 12.03
CA GLU A 407 23.00 18.87 10.80
C GLU A 407 24.34 18.17 10.51
N ASN A 408 25.21 18.00 11.53
CA ASN A 408 26.50 17.32 11.36
C ASN A 408 26.38 15.86 10.88
N TYR A 409 25.36 15.10 11.32
CA TYR A 409 25.12 13.74 10.79
C TYR A 409 24.66 13.77 9.33
N VAL A 410 23.78 14.71 8.97
CA VAL A 410 23.30 14.90 7.59
C VAL A 410 24.45 15.33 6.66
N ASP A 411 25.24 16.34 7.06
CA ASP A 411 26.43 16.82 6.34
C ASP A 411 27.52 15.75 6.20
N ALA A 412 27.56 14.76 7.10
CA ALA A 412 28.46 13.61 7.04
C ALA A 412 27.97 12.50 6.09
N GLY A 413 26.75 12.64 5.53
CA GLY A 413 26.16 11.69 4.59
C GLY A 413 25.46 10.51 5.25
N PHE A 414 24.76 10.72 6.38
CA PHE A 414 23.97 9.67 7.02
C PHE A 414 22.88 9.11 6.07
N GLU A 415 22.12 9.97 5.40
CA GLU A 415 21.08 9.59 4.44
C GLU A 415 21.67 8.81 3.26
N SER A 416 22.67 9.36 2.56
CA SER A 416 23.36 8.66 1.45
C SER A 416 24.00 7.33 1.86
N LEU A 417 24.31 7.12 3.14
CA LEU A 417 24.76 5.82 3.64
C LEU A 417 23.59 4.81 3.76
N MET A 418 22.39 5.26 4.11
CA MET A 418 21.19 4.39 4.12
C MET A 418 20.85 3.95 2.69
N ASP A 419 20.87 4.89 1.75
CA ASP A 419 20.67 4.63 0.32
C ASP A 419 21.71 3.70 -0.31
N GLU A 420 22.98 3.82 0.08
CA GLU A 420 24.06 2.95 -0.44
C GLU A 420 23.87 1.48 -0.04
N PHE A 421 23.21 1.23 1.09
CA PHE A 421 22.94 -0.11 1.62
C PHE A 421 21.53 -0.63 1.36
N ASP A 422 20.69 0.12 0.63
CA ASP A 422 19.30 -0.25 0.33
C ASP A 422 18.49 -0.48 1.63
N VAL A 423 18.61 0.47 2.56
CA VAL A 423 17.89 0.45 3.85
C VAL A 423 16.44 0.86 3.62
N ASP A 424 15.51 0.06 4.11
CA ASP A 424 14.07 0.28 3.91
C ASP A 424 13.49 1.26 4.93
N PHE A 425 13.83 1.03 6.19
CA PHE A 425 13.30 1.79 7.32
C PHE A 425 14.44 2.25 8.24
N VAL A 426 14.39 3.52 8.65
CA VAL A 426 15.23 4.08 9.72
C VAL A 426 14.33 4.50 10.88
N LEU A 427 14.55 3.89 12.04
CA LEU A 427 13.76 4.09 13.24
C LEU A 427 14.55 4.94 14.26
N GLY A 428 14.13 6.19 14.45
CA GLY A 428 14.78 7.22 15.28
C GLY A 428 13.92 7.71 16.44
N GLY A 429 14.51 8.44 17.38
CA GLY A 429 13.86 8.93 18.60
C GLY A 429 14.20 10.39 18.93
N HIS A 430 14.46 10.69 20.20
CA HIS A 430 15.08 11.93 20.71
C HIS A 430 14.22 13.20 20.67
N ASP A 431 13.29 13.34 19.71
CA ASP A 431 12.51 14.57 19.50
C ASP A 431 11.10 14.51 20.11
N HIS A 432 10.74 13.45 20.85
CA HIS A 432 9.49 13.35 21.63
C HIS A 432 8.25 13.84 20.87
N VAL A 433 8.17 13.47 19.59
CA VAL A 433 7.10 13.79 18.66
C VAL A 433 7.08 12.68 17.63
N TYR A 434 5.90 12.22 17.21
CA TYR A 434 5.85 11.30 16.09
C TYR A 434 6.10 12.07 14.79
N SER A 435 6.94 11.53 13.91
CA SER A 435 7.01 11.98 12.50
C SER A 435 7.45 10.87 11.57
N ARG A 436 6.96 10.92 10.32
CA ARG A 436 7.35 10.03 9.21
C ARG A 436 7.84 10.88 8.04
N SER A 437 8.88 10.43 7.35
CA SER A 437 9.33 11.04 6.10
C SER A 437 8.53 10.54 4.88
N TYR A 438 8.66 11.24 3.76
CA TYR A 438 8.45 10.61 2.44
C TYR A 438 9.49 9.49 2.24
N VAL A 439 9.39 8.69 1.18
CA VAL A 439 10.55 7.92 0.71
C VAL A 439 11.64 8.93 0.33
N LEU A 440 12.83 8.80 0.92
CA LEU A 440 13.96 9.70 0.64
C LEU A 440 15.08 8.95 -0.11
N LYS A 441 15.61 9.58 -1.16
CA LYS A 441 16.80 9.18 -1.91
C LYS A 441 17.88 10.26 -1.82
N ASP A 442 19.07 9.92 -1.32
CA ASP A 442 20.14 10.86 -0.96
C ASP A 442 19.62 12.03 -0.08
N GLY A 443 18.72 11.70 0.85
CA GLY A 443 18.03 12.67 1.72
C GLY A 443 17.07 13.62 1.01
N GLN A 444 16.81 13.43 -0.29
CA GLN A 444 15.81 14.16 -1.06
C GLN A 444 14.51 13.34 -1.16
N ARG A 445 13.36 13.98 -1.06
CA ARG A 445 12.06 13.34 -1.35
C ARG A 445 12.08 12.70 -2.74
N ASN A 446 11.85 11.39 -2.79
CA ASN A 446 11.75 10.59 -4.02
C ASN A 446 10.33 10.07 -4.28
N SER A 447 9.46 10.02 -3.26
CA SER A 447 8.02 9.74 -3.42
C SER A 447 7.13 10.96 -3.18
N GLU A 448 5.87 10.81 -3.54
CA GLU A 448 4.80 11.67 -3.03
C GLU A 448 4.37 11.23 -1.62
N ARG A 449 3.40 11.94 -1.03
CA ARG A 449 2.68 11.46 0.16
C ARG A 449 2.00 10.16 -0.26
N LEU A 450 2.33 9.05 0.40
CA LEU A 450 1.80 7.73 0.08
C LEU A 450 1.47 6.94 1.35
N ASP A 451 0.40 6.15 1.25
CA ASP A 451 -0.06 5.20 2.27
C ASP A 451 0.07 3.75 1.78
N THR A 452 0.03 3.48 0.47
CA THR A 452 0.51 2.23 -0.13
C THR A 452 1.71 2.53 -1.04
N ILE A 453 2.82 1.84 -0.81
CA ILE A 453 4.13 2.10 -1.42
C ILE A 453 4.71 0.80 -1.99
N ASN A 454 4.96 0.76 -3.29
CA ASN A 454 5.42 -0.42 -4.02
C ASN A 454 6.86 -0.24 -4.48
N ASP A 455 7.72 -1.19 -4.10
CA ASP A 455 9.15 -1.27 -4.42
C ASP A 455 9.92 0.07 -4.38
N PRO A 456 9.84 0.85 -3.28
CA PRO A 456 10.32 2.22 -3.24
C PRO A 456 11.84 2.33 -3.41
N ASP A 457 12.29 3.18 -4.35
CA ASP A 457 13.70 3.57 -4.45
C ASP A 457 14.06 4.59 -3.36
N GLY A 458 14.43 4.12 -2.17
CA GLY A 458 14.90 4.94 -1.06
C GLY A 458 14.37 4.52 0.31
N THR A 459 14.74 5.28 1.34
CA THR A 459 14.50 4.94 2.75
C THR A 459 13.34 5.74 3.36
N ILE A 460 12.53 5.08 4.19
CA ILE A 460 11.48 5.72 5.01
C ILE A 460 11.99 5.90 6.44
N TYR A 461 11.92 7.11 6.97
CA TYR A 461 12.38 7.47 8.31
C TYR A 461 11.18 7.67 9.24
N LEU A 462 11.21 7.07 10.41
CA LEU A 462 10.19 7.24 11.46
C LEU A 462 10.85 7.71 12.75
N THR A 463 10.43 8.89 13.24
CA THR A 463 10.77 9.37 14.58
C THR A 463 9.67 8.96 15.54
N GLY A 464 10.02 8.18 16.57
CA GLY A 464 9.10 7.79 17.64
C GLY A 464 8.79 8.95 18.61
N ASN A 465 7.56 8.97 19.12
CA ASN A 465 7.20 9.80 20.27
C ASN A 465 7.55 9.07 21.59
N CYS A 466 7.55 9.80 22.71
CA CYS A 466 7.76 9.22 24.04
C CYS A 466 6.70 8.17 24.37
N CYS A 467 7.12 6.98 24.78
CA CYS A 467 6.23 5.85 25.06
C CYS A 467 5.85 5.66 26.56
N SER A 468 6.10 6.65 27.42
CA SER A 468 5.91 6.54 28.89
C SER A 468 5.14 7.67 29.59
N ASP A 469 4.74 8.73 28.89
CA ASP A 469 4.19 9.98 29.46
C ASP A 469 5.19 10.87 30.23
N MET A 470 6.49 10.71 29.96
CA MET A 470 7.55 11.48 30.60
C MET A 470 7.68 12.93 30.07
N GLN A 471 7.72 13.14 28.75
CA GLN A 471 7.96 14.45 28.11
C GLN A 471 7.53 14.45 26.65
N TYR A 472 7.12 15.62 26.14
CA TYR A 472 6.63 15.84 24.77
C TYR A 472 7.11 17.21 24.27
N TYR A 473 7.34 17.37 22.97
CA TYR A 473 7.70 18.67 22.37
C TYR A 473 6.63 19.19 21.39
N GLU A 474 6.43 20.51 21.41
CA GLU A 474 5.55 21.23 20.47
C GLU A 474 6.26 21.46 19.13
N VAL A 475 5.62 21.06 18.03
CA VAL A 475 6.12 21.24 16.65
C VAL A 475 6.38 22.73 16.37
N GLY A 476 7.64 23.06 16.10
CA GLY A 476 8.11 24.44 15.89
C GLY A 476 8.06 25.39 17.11
N GLY A 477 7.50 24.97 18.25
CA GLY A 477 7.24 25.82 19.41
C GLY A 477 8.46 26.16 20.28
N SER A 478 9.54 25.38 20.17
CA SER A 478 10.76 25.52 21.00
C SER A 478 12.09 25.54 20.23
N LEU A 479 12.05 25.69 18.91
CA LEU A 479 13.24 25.69 18.04
C LEU A 479 14.12 26.94 18.24
N ASP A 480 15.45 26.79 18.29
CA ASP A 480 16.35 27.94 18.25
C ASP A 480 16.40 28.56 16.83
N LYS A 481 15.56 29.57 16.63
CA LYS A 481 15.47 30.40 15.41
C LYS A 481 16.72 31.23 15.09
N THR A 482 17.77 31.13 15.90
CA THR A 482 19.05 31.79 15.70
C THR A 482 20.21 30.83 15.44
N ASN A 483 19.99 29.52 15.61
CA ASN A 483 20.93 28.50 15.16
C ASN A 483 20.83 28.27 13.65
N ASN A 484 21.89 27.79 13.01
CA ASN A 484 21.96 27.26 11.64
C ASN A 484 21.20 28.03 10.53
N ALA A 485 21.95 28.75 9.69
CA ALA A 485 21.39 29.65 8.67
C ALA A 485 20.96 28.94 7.38
N ASP A 486 21.39 27.69 7.21
CA ASP A 486 21.27 26.84 6.04
C ASP A 486 20.52 25.53 6.33
N TYR A 487 20.37 25.14 7.60
CA TYR A 487 19.64 23.94 8.02
C TYR A 487 18.45 24.24 8.95
N PRO A 488 17.31 23.54 8.82
CA PRO A 488 17.00 22.55 7.79
C PRO A 488 16.61 23.19 6.44
N ILE A 489 16.57 22.38 5.39
CA ILE A 489 15.87 22.71 4.13
C ILE A 489 14.37 22.44 4.36
N LEU A 490 13.53 23.38 3.95
CA LEU A 490 12.08 23.39 4.21
C LEU A 490 11.26 23.02 2.96
N ALA A 491 9.99 22.68 3.16
CA ALA A 491 9.06 22.29 2.11
C ALA A 491 8.95 23.30 0.94
N ASP A 492 9.08 24.61 1.21
CA ASP A 492 9.08 25.67 0.19
C ASP A 492 10.44 25.91 -0.50
N GLY A 493 11.45 25.10 -0.18
CA GLY A 493 12.82 25.22 -0.70
C GLY A 493 13.63 26.36 -0.06
N THR A 494 13.12 27.03 0.98
CA THR A 494 13.95 27.90 1.82
C THR A 494 14.75 27.08 2.84
N ALA A 495 15.77 27.71 3.42
CA ALA A 495 16.78 27.06 4.25
C ALA A 495 16.95 27.80 5.58
N GLY A 496 17.32 27.10 6.64
CA GLY A 496 17.68 27.68 7.94
C GLY A 496 16.52 27.77 8.94
N SER A 497 16.82 27.52 10.22
CA SER A 497 15.88 27.49 11.35
C SER A 497 14.96 28.72 11.44
N ALA A 498 15.46 29.89 11.02
CA ALA A 498 14.79 31.18 11.04
C ALA A 498 13.55 31.24 10.12
N ASN A 499 13.51 30.41 9.07
CA ASN A 499 12.39 30.33 8.13
C ASN A 499 11.37 29.23 8.49
N TYR A 500 11.75 28.28 9.34
CA TYR A 500 10.93 27.15 9.76
C TYR A 500 9.61 27.60 10.43
N SER A 501 8.49 26.97 10.09
CA SER A 501 7.23 27.11 10.82
C SER A 501 6.41 25.81 10.80
N ILE A 502 5.35 25.72 11.60
CA ILE A 502 4.42 24.58 11.54
C ILE A 502 3.70 24.47 10.18
N ASP A 503 3.62 25.58 9.43
CA ASP A 503 3.07 25.65 8.07
C ASP A 503 4.16 25.40 6.98
N ASN A 504 5.44 25.20 7.38
CA ASN A 504 6.59 24.99 6.49
C ASN A 504 7.67 24.19 7.25
N LEU A 505 7.44 22.88 7.33
CA LEU A 505 8.28 21.87 7.99
C LEU A 505 9.53 21.52 7.15
N PRO A 506 10.48 20.69 7.65
CA PRO A 506 11.60 20.21 6.85
C PRO A 506 11.12 19.44 5.62
N TYR A 507 11.87 19.55 4.54
CA TYR A 507 11.48 19.05 3.21
C TYR A 507 11.18 17.54 3.16
N GLY A 508 11.86 16.75 4.00
CA GLY A 508 11.70 15.30 4.05
C GLY A 508 10.45 14.80 4.79
N ASN A 509 9.77 15.62 5.60
CA ASN A 509 8.69 15.15 6.47
C ASN A 509 7.32 15.08 5.77
N GLN A 510 6.69 13.92 5.85
CA GLN A 510 5.34 13.63 5.33
C GLN A 510 4.27 13.74 6.43
N GLU A 511 4.48 13.05 7.56
CA GLU A 511 3.53 13.02 8.68
C GLU A 511 4.15 13.53 9.98
N TRP A 512 3.30 13.97 10.89
CA TRP A 512 3.66 14.17 12.30
C TRP A 512 2.43 14.10 13.21
N ASN A 513 2.63 13.74 14.47
CA ASN A 513 1.60 13.78 15.49
C ASN A 513 2.15 14.23 16.85
N GLN A 514 1.41 15.13 17.51
CA GLN A 514 1.62 15.46 18.92
C GLN A 514 0.28 15.65 19.64
N GLU A 515 -0.29 14.57 20.17
CA GLU A 515 -1.45 14.61 21.06
C GLU A 515 -1.08 14.51 22.55
N TYR A 516 0.22 14.59 22.89
CA TYR A 516 0.74 14.51 24.25
C TYR A 516 0.32 13.22 24.96
N SER A 517 0.49 12.07 24.29
CA SER A 517 0.14 10.76 24.83
C SER A 517 1.19 9.70 24.46
N PRO A 518 1.37 8.62 25.26
CA PRO A 518 2.29 7.55 24.93
C PRO A 518 1.99 6.96 23.54
N ALA A 519 3.01 6.92 22.69
CA ALA A 519 2.89 6.36 21.34
C ALA A 519 3.77 5.13 21.14
N TYR A 520 3.39 4.33 20.15
CA TYR A 520 4.11 3.17 19.65
C TYR A 520 3.74 2.92 18.19
N ALA A 521 4.59 2.19 17.47
CA ALA A 521 4.23 1.64 16.17
C ALA A 521 4.29 0.11 16.21
N LEU A 522 3.39 -0.55 15.48
CA LEU A 522 3.45 -1.96 15.16
C LEU A 522 3.86 -2.10 13.70
N PHE A 523 4.82 -2.98 13.45
CA PHE A 523 5.28 -3.37 12.13
C PHE A 523 4.89 -4.83 11.94
N ASP A 524 3.88 -5.06 11.12
CA ASP A 524 3.39 -6.38 10.75
C ASP A 524 4.10 -6.82 9.46
N VAL A 525 5.01 -7.79 9.59
CA VAL A 525 5.85 -8.29 8.51
C VAL A 525 5.24 -9.57 7.95
N GLU A 526 4.81 -9.54 6.69
CA GLU A 526 4.25 -10.67 5.96
C GLU A 526 5.02 -10.86 4.64
N GLY A 527 6.07 -11.69 4.68
CA GLY A 527 6.90 -11.97 3.50
C GLY A 527 7.55 -10.73 2.88
N ASP A 528 7.05 -10.32 1.72
CA ASP A 528 7.49 -9.17 0.94
C ASP A 528 6.75 -7.87 1.25
N THR A 529 5.85 -7.90 2.24
CA THR A 529 5.03 -6.76 2.66
C THR A 529 5.29 -6.41 4.14
N ILE A 530 5.37 -5.11 4.45
CA ILE A 530 5.36 -4.57 5.81
C ILE A 530 4.25 -3.53 5.93
N THR A 531 3.27 -3.80 6.80
CA THR A 531 2.28 -2.81 7.21
C THR A 531 2.73 -2.16 8.51
N VAL A 532 2.75 -0.83 8.57
CA VAL A 532 3.14 -0.05 9.74
C VAL A 532 1.92 0.69 10.29
N ASN A 533 1.56 0.41 11.53
CA ASN A 533 0.44 1.05 12.22
C ASN A 533 0.92 1.80 13.46
N VAL A 534 0.73 3.12 13.49
CA VAL A 534 1.18 3.99 14.57
C VAL A 534 0.01 4.41 15.44
N TYR A 535 0.15 4.26 16.75
CA TYR A 535 -0.90 4.47 17.72
C TYR A 535 -0.49 5.42 18.84
N ASN A 536 -1.43 6.27 19.25
CA ASN A 536 -1.43 6.88 20.58
C ASN A 536 -2.32 6.04 21.51
N LEU A 537 -1.96 5.93 22.79
CA LEU A 537 -2.91 5.53 23.83
C LEU A 537 -3.91 6.68 24.05
N ASP A 538 -5.22 6.40 24.11
CA ASP A 538 -6.26 7.40 24.39
C ASP A 538 -7.21 6.89 25.50
N GLY A 539 -7.93 7.81 26.14
CA GLY A 539 -8.95 7.47 27.15
C GLY A 539 -8.43 7.32 28.58
N ASP A 540 -8.91 6.30 29.30
CA ASP A 540 -8.63 6.08 30.74
C ASP A 540 -7.31 5.35 30.95
N SER A 541 -6.45 5.85 31.84
CA SER A 541 -5.09 5.32 31.99
C SER A 541 -4.98 3.88 32.52
N VAL A 542 -6.09 3.29 32.93
CA VAL A 542 -6.16 1.91 33.42
C VAL A 542 -6.54 0.94 32.29
N THR A 543 -7.20 1.43 31.25
CA THR A 543 -7.62 0.66 30.07
C THR A 543 -7.71 1.62 28.86
N PRO A 544 -6.58 2.04 28.29
CA PRO A 544 -6.59 2.84 27.07
C PRO A 544 -7.24 2.10 25.90
N ASP A 545 -7.82 2.87 25.00
CA ASP A 545 -8.00 2.47 23.62
C ASP A 545 -6.72 2.83 22.84
N SER A 546 -6.32 2.01 21.87
CA SER A 546 -5.22 2.37 20.95
C SER A 546 -5.80 3.09 19.74
N LYS A 547 -5.54 4.39 19.65
CA LYS A 547 -6.02 5.26 18.59
C LYS A 547 -4.98 5.32 17.48
N LEU A 548 -5.34 4.82 16.29
CA LEU A 548 -4.51 4.92 15.09
C LEU A 548 -4.31 6.39 14.71
N ILE A 549 -3.07 6.78 14.44
CA ILE A 549 -2.68 8.15 14.06
C ILE A 549 -1.91 8.24 12.75
N ASP A 550 -1.33 7.13 12.28
CA ASP A 550 -0.71 6.97 10.97
C ASP A 550 -0.75 5.48 10.60
N SER A 551 -0.89 5.15 9.32
CA SER A 551 -0.90 3.78 8.81
C SER A 551 -0.45 3.80 7.35
N PHE A 552 0.49 2.92 7.01
CA PHE A 552 0.95 2.75 5.64
C PHE A 552 1.55 1.36 5.42
N THR A 553 1.57 0.92 4.17
CA THR A 553 2.07 -0.40 3.76
C THR A 553 3.16 -0.23 2.71
N VAL A 554 4.23 -1.02 2.84
CA VAL A 554 5.33 -1.11 1.87
C VAL A 554 5.44 -2.54 1.37
N THR A 555 5.44 -2.73 0.04
CA THR A 555 5.56 -4.04 -0.61
C THR A 555 6.76 -4.06 -1.56
N LYS A 556 7.72 -4.95 -1.35
CA LYS A 556 8.90 -5.12 -2.23
C LYS A 556 8.64 -6.05 -3.40
N ASN A 557 9.26 -5.79 -4.55
CA ASN A 557 9.13 -6.55 -5.79
C ASN A 557 7.67 -6.66 -6.26
N ALA A 558 6.86 -5.62 -6.03
CA ALA A 558 5.40 -5.67 -6.00
C ALA A 558 4.70 -6.15 -7.28
N SER A 559 5.40 -6.24 -8.42
CA SER A 559 4.93 -7.01 -9.57
C SER A 559 6.08 -7.64 -10.35
N THR A 560 5.98 -8.96 -10.55
CA THR A 560 6.79 -9.70 -11.54
C THR A 560 5.96 -10.13 -12.76
N ASP A 561 4.71 -9.69 -12.83
CA ASP A 561 3.77 -10.10 -13.87
C ASP A 561 4.19 -9.53 -15.22
N SER A 562 4.16 -10.39 -16.24
CA SER A 562 4.49 -9.99 -17.60
C SER A 562 3.35 -9.16 -18.20
N GLN A 563 3.69 -8.06 -18.88
CA GLN A 563 2.73 -7.19 -19.55
C GLN A 563 1.77 -7.99 -20.44
N ILE A 564 0.46 -7.77 -20.23
CA ILE A 564 -0.59 -8.41 -21.02
C ILE A 564 -0.84 -7.58 -22.28
N SER A 565 -0.93 -8.25 -23.43
CA SER A 565 -1.12 -7.62 -24.73
C SER A 565 -2.49 -7.99 -25.32
N GLY A 566 -3.13 -7.04 -25.99
CA GLY A 566 -4.34 -7.29 -26.76
C GLY A 566 -4.14 -8.37 -27.83
N TYR A 567 -5.17 -9.19 -28.04
CA TYR A 567 -5.10 -10.38 -28.90
C TYR A 567 -4.74 -10.09 -30.36
N GLU A 568 -4.98 -8.87 -30.84
CA GLU A 568 -4.67 -8.43 -32.21
C GLU A 568 -3.46 -7.48 -32.31
N ASN A 569 -2.67 -7.32 -31.24
CA ASN A 569 -1.47 -6.46 -31.26
C ASN A 569 -0.54 -6.80 -32.44
N GLY A 570 -0.10 -5.78 -33.18
CA GLY A 570 0.72 -5.88 -34.38
C GLY A 570 -0.07 -6.20 -35.67
N ASN A 571 -1.34 -6.58 -35.58
CA ASN A 571 -2.26 -6.76 -36.72
C ASN A 571 -3.37 -5.69 -36.74
N ALA A 572 -3.69 -5.11 -35.59
CA ALA A 572 -4.69 -4.07 -35.39
C ALA A 572 -4.24 -2.67 -35.86
N SER A 573 -5.18 -1.72 -35.94
CA SER A 573 -4.86 -0.29 -36.09
C SER A 573 -4.42 0.36 -34.77
N LEU A 574 -4.77 -0.25 -33.63
CA LEU A 574 -4.38 0.17 -32.29
C LEU A 574 -3.95 -1.05 -31.47
N ASP A 575 -2.72 -1.01 -30.98
CA ASP A 575 -2.16 -2.00 -30.07
C ASP A 575 -2.43 -1.56 -28.62
N LEU A 576 -2.83 -2.51 -27.77
CA LEU A 576 -3.11 -2.29 -26.35
C LEU A 576 -2.17 -3.16 -25.51
N THR A 577 -1.47 -2.57 -24.55
CA THR A 577 -0.61 -3.31 -23.63
C THR A 577 -0.82 -2.80 -22.21
N GLU A 578 -1.15 -3.70 -21.30
CA GLU A 578 -1.16 -3.42 -19.87
C GLU A 578 0.25 -3.12 -19.40
N VAL A 579 0.44 -1.95 -18.78
CA VAL A 579 1.74 -1.44 -18.34
C VAL A 579 1.79 -1.16 -16.84
N GLY A 580 0.64 -1.01 -16.17
CA GLY A 580 0.57 -0.80 -14.73
C GLY A 580 -0.77 -1.22 -14.15
N ARG A 581 -0.80 -1.55 -12.86
CA ARG A 581 -2.00 -1.92 -12.09
C ARG A 581 -1.91 -1.35 -10.69
N TYR A 582 -2.96 -0.67 -10.24
CA TYR A 582 -3.23 -0.46 -8.81
C TYR A 582 -4.06 -1.61 -8.27
N ASP A 583 -3.81 -2.04 -7.04
CA ASP A 583 -4.58 -3.07 -6.33
C ASP A 583 -4.94 -2.53 -4.93
N ALA A 584 -6.23 -2.53 -4.59
CA ALA A 584 -6.72 -2.08 -3.28
C ALA A 584 -6.46 -3.09 -2.14
N GLY A 585 -5.86 -4.25 -2.43
CA GLY A 585 -5.60 -5.34 -1.48
C GLY A 585 -6.87 -6.11 -1.07
N MET A 586 -7.98 -5.92 -1.79
CA MET A 586 -9.28 -6.49 -1.43
C MET A 586 -10.20 -6.71 -2.63
N THR A 587 -11.00 -7.77 -2.57
CA THR A 587 -11.96 -8.18 -3.63
C THR A 587 -13.38 -8.28 -3.07
N ASN A 588 -14.40 -8.00 -3.87
CA ASN A 588 -15.79 -8.32 -3.52
C ASN A 588 -16.52 -9.02 -4.68
N ALA A 589 -16.99 -10.24 -4.46
CA ALA A 589 -17.76 -11.00 -5.45
C ALA A 589 -19.16 -10.40 -5.75
N ASP A 590 -19.68 -9.55 -4.86
CA ASP A 590 -20.91 -8.79 -5.06
C ASP A 590 -20.64 -7.38 -5.67
N GLY A 591 -19.38 -7.04 -6.01
CA GLY A 591 -19.01 -5.77 -6.66
C GLY A 591 -18.56 -4.61 -5.75
N GLY A 592 -18.34 -3.43 -6.31
CA GLY A 592 -18.22 -2.17 -5.56
C GLY A 592 -16.89 -1.84 -4.84
N VAL A 593 -15.74 -2.34 -5.29
CA VAL A 593 -14.43 -2.02 -4.68
C VAL A 593 -13.62 -0.97 -5.43
N MET A 594 -13.65 -0.97 -6.76
CA MET A 594 -13.02 0.03 -7.64
C MET A 594 -13.97 0.28 -8.81
N GLU A 595 -14.91 1.21 -8.64
CA GLU A 595 -16.03 1.40 -9.58
C GLU A 595 -15.69 2.44 -10.65
N ILE A 596 -15.68 3.72 -10.29
CA ILE A 596 -15.47 4.83 -11.22
C ILE A 596 -14.11 5.47 -11.04
N VAL A 597 -13.36 5.65 -12.13
CA VAL A 597 -12.04 6.31 -12.15
C VAL A 597 -12.02 7.56 -13.04
N SER A 598 -11.37 8.63 -12.58
CA SER A 598 -11.15 9.87 -13.32
C SER A 598 -9.71 10.36 -13.19
N TYR A 599 -9.11 10.85 -14.28
CA TYR A 599 -7.70 11.27 -14.33
C TYR A 599 -7.49 12.78 -14.39
N ASN A 600 -6.51 13.28 -13.61
CA ASN A 600 -6.08 14.67 -13.62
C ASN A 600 -4.81 14.87 -14.45
N THR A 601 -4.97 15.29 -15.69
CA THR A 601 -3.88 15.60 -16.65
C THR A 601 -2.94 16.73 -16.22
N VAL A 602 -3.26 17.50 -15.17
CA VAL A 602 -2.41 18.59 -14.65
C VAL A 602 -1.53 18.12 -13.49
N THR A 603 -2.06 17.29 -12.59
CA THR A 603 -1.33 16.83 -11.40
C THR A 603 -0.69 15.45 -11.57
N GLY A 604 -1.16 14.64 -12.52
CA GLY A 604 -0.62 13.31 -12.82
C GLY A 604 -1.27 12.15 -12.05
N TRP A 605 -2.40 12.41 -11.39
CA TRP A 605 -3.08 11.45 -10.51
C TRP A 605 -4.40 10.96 -11.12
N ALA A 606 -4.69 9.67 -10.97
CA ALA A 606 -6.05 9.14 -11.10
C ALA A 606 -6.75 9.17 -9.73
N TYR A 607 -8.08 9.22 -9.75
CA TYR A 607 -8.93 9.15 -8.57
C TYR A 607 -9.98 8.08 -8.82
N ALA A 608 -10.02 7.05 -7.98
CA ALA A 608 -10.92 5.91 -8.10
C ALA A 608 -11.85 5.78 -6.88
N VAL A 609 -13.11 5.45 -7.13
CA VAL A 609 -14.14 5.25 -6.10
C VAL A 609 -14.06 3.85 -5.51
N ASN A 610 -14.01 3.75 -4.17
CA ASN A 610 -14.18 2.50 -3.43
C ASN A 610 -15.47 2.56 -2.59
N GLY A 611 -16.60 2.17 -3.17
CA GLY A 611 -17.90 2.14 -2.46
C GLY A 611 -17.85 1.30 -1.18
N ASN A 612 -17.15 0.15 -1.20
CA ASN A 612 -17.09 -0.75 -0.05
C ASN A 612 -16.32 -0.17 1.17
N THR A 613 -15.24 0.61 0.98
CA THR A 613 -14.57 1.31 2.10
C THR A 613 -15.16 2.69 2.38
N GLY A 614 -15.73 3.33 1.36
CA GLY A 614 -16.15 4.73 1.36
C GLY A 614 -15.00 5.73 1.17
N ASN A 615 -13.82 5.25 0.77
CA ASN A 615 -12.65 6.07 0.46
C ASN A 615 -12.56 6.38 -1.04
N LEU A 616 -12.05 7.56 -1.37
CA LEU A 616 -11.62 7.89 -2.73
C LEU A 616 -10.11 7.69 -2.82
N THR A 617 -9.66 6.73 -3.61
CA THR A 617 -8.24 6.41 -3.74
C THR A 617 -7.60 7.31 -4.81
N ALA A 618 -6.54 8.04 -4.44
CA ALA A 618 -5.71 8.82 -5.35
C ALA A 618 -4.48 8.00 -5.77
N ILE A 619 -4.38 7.64 -7.05
CA ILE A 619 -3.40 6.71 -7.61
C ILE A 619 -2.35 7.48 -8.45
N ALA A 620 -1.07 7.24 -8.22
CA ALA A 620 0.02 7.94 -8.90
C ALA A 620 0.36 7.31 -10.26
N LEU A 621 0.10 8.03 -11.37
CA LEU A 621 0.45 7.57 -12.73
C LEU A 621 1.61 8.34 -13.36
N LYS A 622 2.02 9.46 -12.75
CA LYS A 622 3.16 10.28 -13.18
C LYS A 622 4.51 9.63 -12.90
N ASP A 623 4.55 8.75 -11.90
CA ASP A 623 5.75 8.07 -11.40
C ASP A 623 5.89 6.65 -12.00
N MET A 624 4.91 6.21 -12.81
CA MET A 624 4.83 4.89 -13.43
C MET A 624 6.07 4.55 -14.28
N GLU A 625 6.70 3.42 -13.99
CA GLU A 625 7.92 2.97 -14.66
C GLU A 625 7.65 2.27 -16.01
N GLN A 626 8.52 2.50 -17.00
CA GLN A 626 8.47 1.79 -18.29
C GLN A 626 9.29 0.49 -18.25
N GLY A 627 8.67 -0.58 -17.76
CA GLY A 627 9.24 -1.92 -17.69
C GLY A 627 8.89 -2.87 -18.84
N SER A 628 9.24 -4.15 -18.66
CA SER A 628 8.67 -5.29 -19.41
C SER A 628 7.68 -6.11 -18.57
N THR A 629 7.48 -5.71 -17.33
CA THR A 629 6.47 -6.18 -16.38
C THR A 629 5.35 -5.14 -16.27
N ILE A 630 4.24 -5.54 -15.66
CA ILE A 630 3.21 -4.61 -15.20
C ILE A 630 3.79 -3.87 -14.00
N ASP A 631 3.73 -2.54 -14.00
CA ASP A 631 4.14 -1.70 -12.88
C ASP A 631 3.10 -1.74 -11.74
N ALA A 632 3.56 -1.80 -10.50
CA ALA A 632 2.67 -1.84 -9.33
C ALA A 632 2.45 -0.40 -8.83
N LEU A 633 1.25 0.13 -9.05
CA LEU A 633 0.98 1.55 -8.85
C LEU A 633 0.70 1.88 -7.38
N ASP A 634 1.22 3.03 -6.95
CA ASP A 634 1.03 3.56 -5.60
C ASP A 634 -0.28 4.33 -5.44
N GLY A 635 -0.77 4.40 -4.20
CA GLY A 635 -2.02 5.08 -3.88
C GLY A 635 -2.13 5.65 -2.45
N ASN A 636 -3.09 6.56 -2.28
CA ASN A 636 -3.55 7.09 -1.00
C ASN A 636 -5.07 7.00 -0.91
N ASP A 637 -5.59 6.62 0.26
CA ASP A 637 -7.02 6.69 0.51
C ASP A 637 -7.42 8.04 1.11
N ILE A 638 -8.48 8.63 0.55
CA ILE A 638 -9.06 9.89 1.03
C ILE A 638 -10.42 9.57 1.65
N ASP A 639 -10.52 9.70 2.98
CA ASP A 639 -11.77 9.59 3.74
C ASP A 639 -12.71 10.77 3.40
N VAL A 640 -13.38 10.65 2.26
CA VAL A 640 -14.38 11.62 1.80
C VAL A 640 -15.54 11.70 2.79
N LYS A 641 -15.93 10.57 3.39
CA LYS A 641 -17.02 10.47 4.36
C LYS A 641 -16.83 11.43 5.55
N SER A 642 -15.68 11.37 6.23
CA SER A 642 -15.38 12.27 7.37
C SER A 642 -15.30 13.75 6.97
N LEU A 643 -15.03 14.06 5.70
CA LEU A 643 -15.00 15.43 5.18
C LEU A 643 -16.39 16.00 4.84
N VAL A 644 -17.39 15.14 4.59
CA VAL A 644 -18.71 15.55 4.03
C VAL A 644 -19.90 15.30 4.95
N GLU A 645 -19.76 14.46 5.99
CA GLU A 645 -20.80 14.25 6.99
C GLU A 645 -21.03 15.48 7.88
N ASP A 646 -22.30 15.81 8.12
CA ASP A 646 -22.68 16.84 9.08
C ASP A 646 -24.10 16.59 9.64
N SER A 647 -24.55 17.44 10.57
CA SER A 647 -25.88 17.34 11.20
C SER A 647 -27.11 17.35 10.26
N SER A 648 -26.90 17.55 8.95
CA SER A 648 -27.91 17.57 7.89
C SER A 648 -27.72 16.52 6.79
N PHE A 649 -26.72 15.64 6.89
CA PHE A 649 -26.47 14.54 5.96
C PHE A 649 -25.63 13.44 6.62
N THR A 650 -26.15 12.22 6.61
CA THR A 650 -25.39 10.99 6.89
C THR A 650 -24.95 10.40 5.57
N TYR A 651 -23.67 10.02 5.46
CA TYR A 651 -23.14 9.33 4.29
C TYR A 651 -23.84 7.98 4.12
N GLY A 652 -24.38 7.73 2.92
CA GLY A 652 -24.82 6.41 2.49
C GLY A 652 -23.73 5.74 1.68
N ASP A 653 -23.43 6.32 0.52
CA ASP A 653 -22.50 5.77 -0.46
C ASP A 653 -21.78 6.84 -1.28
N MET A 654 -20.76 6.43 -2.03
CA MET A 654 -20.02 7.23 -3.00
C MET A 654 -19.89 6.43 -4.29
N THR A 655 -20.46 6.93 -5.37
CA THR A 655 -20.69 6.17 -6.61
C THR A 655 -19.85 6.65 -7.78
N SER A 656 -19.53 7.96 -7.84
CA SER A 656 -18.87 8.52 -9.03
C SER A 656 -17.97 9.71 -8.71
N VAL A 657 -16.91 9.85 -9.52
CA VAL A 657 -15.89 10.91 -9.42
C VAL A 657 -15.59 11.51 -10.80
N ALA A 658 -15.41 12.83 -10.85
CA ALA A 658 -14.98 13.52 -12.05
C ALA A 658 -13.95 14.61 -11.75
N VAL A 659 -12.90 14.70 -12.57
CA VAL A 659 -11.97 15.83 -12.58
C VAL A 659 -12.46 16.90 -13.56
N SER A 660 -12.38 18.17 -13.16
CA SER A 660 -12.72 19.31 -14.02
C SER A 660 -11.76 19.45 -15.22
N PRO A 661 -12.22 19.98 -16.38
CA PRO A 661 -11.39 20.06 -17.60
C PRO A 661 -10.10 20.88 -17.50
N ASP A 662 -9.94 21.71 -16.46
CA ASP A 662 -8.70 22.47 -16.19
C ASP A 662 -7.82 21.87 -15.09
N GLY A 663 -8.19 20.68 -14.56
CA GLY A 663 -7.47 19.95 -13.52
C GLY A 663 -7.50 20.59 -12.13
N SER A 664 -8.16 21.74 -11.94
CA SER A 664 -8.09 22.51 -10.70
C SER A 664 -9.03 22.00 -9.60
N THR A 665 -10.13 21.35 -9.98
CA THR A 665 -11.14 20.81 -9.05
C THR A 665 -11.58 19.40 -9.41
N LEU A 666 -12.08 18.68 -8.42
CA LEU A 666 -12.65 17.34 -8.51
C LEU A 666 -14.03 17.34 -7.82
N ALA A 667 -15.00 16.65 -8.43
CA ALA A 667 -16.35 16.48 -7.92
C ALA A 667 -16.63 15.00 -7.62
N VAL A 668 -17.37 14.74 -6.54
CA VAL A 668 -17.76 13.39 -6.08
C VAL A 668 -19.27 13.34 -5.88
N ALA A 669 -19.95 12.33 -6.44
CA ALA A 669 -21.35 12.01 -6.16
C ALA A 669 -21.47 11.20 -4.85
N LEU A 670 -22.45 11.55 -4.03
CA LEU A 670 -22.62 10.98 -2.68
C LEU A 670 -24.10 10.71 -2.39
N GLN A 671 -24.43 9.44 -2.16
CA GLN A 671 -25.77 9.03 -1.73
C GLN A 671 -25.95 9.23 -0.22
N ALA A 672 -27.20 9.42 0.22
CA ALA A 672 -27.54 9.54 1.64
C ALA A 672 -27.91 8.17 2.24
N GLU A 673 -27.62 7.92 3.53
CA GLU A 673 -27.97 6.66 4.23
C GLU A 673 -29.49 6.36 4.15
N ASP A 674 -30.32 7.40 4.19
CA ASP A 674 -31.73 7.31 3.85
C ASP A 674 -31.88 7.40 2.33
N TYR A 675 -32.11 6.25 1.67
CA TYR A 675 -32.32 6.14 0.21
C TYR A 675 -33.43 7.05 -0.33
N THR A 676 -34.32 7.60 0.51
CA THR A 676 -35.38 8.53 0.11
C THR A 676 -34.96 10.01 0.18
N ALA A 677 -33.79 10.29 0.76
CA ALA A 677 -33.26 11.63 0.96
C ALA A 677 -32.39 12.10 -0.20
N ALA A 678 -32.27 13.42 -0.32
CA ALA A 678 -31.40 14.03 -1.33
C ALA A 678 -29.93 13.79 -1.00
N GLY A 679 -29.17 13.35 -1.99
CA GLY A 679 -27.72 13.18 -1.94
C GLY A 679 -26.95 14.50 -2.05
N ARG A 680 -25.64 14.38 -2.23
CA ARG A 680 -24.72 15.50 -2.34
C ARG A 680 -23.76 15.35 -3.52
N VAL A 681 -23.28 16.49 -4.02
CA VAL A 681 -21.98 16.57 -4.70
C VAL A 681 -21.01 17.25 -3.76
N ALA A 682 -19.87 16.62 -3.48
CA ALA A 682 -18.74 17.27 -2.82
C ALA A 682 -17.75 17.82 -3.86
N LEU A 683 -17.21 19.02 -3.60
CA LEU A 683 -16.25 19.68 -4.48
C LEU A 683 -14.93 19.93 -3.75
N PHE A 684 -13.83 19.55 -4.38
CA PHE A 684 -12.47 19.64 -3.86
C PHE A 684 -11.56 20.43 -4.81
N THR A 685 -10.52 21.05 -4.26
CA THR A 685 -9.33 21.47 -5.04
C THR A 685 -8.38 20.28 -5.16
N CYS A 686 -7.83 20.06 -6.35
CA CYS A 686 -6.78 19.06 -6.57
C CYS A 686 -5.41 19.68 -6.23
N ASN A 687 -4.65 19.05 -5.33
CA ASN A 687 -3.27 19.45 -5.03
C ASN A 687 -2.26 18.67 -5.88
N GLN A 688 -1.01 19.16 -5.94
CA GLN A 688 0.05 18.57 -6.77
C GLN A 688 0.49 17.18 -6.28
N ASP A 689 0.42 16.97 -4.97
CA ASP A 689 0.73 15.74 -4.22
C ASP A 689 -0.43 14.74 -4.18
N GLY A 690 -1.46 14.93 -5.01
CA GLY A 690 -2.62 14.04 -5.11
C GLY A 690 -3.71 14.34 -4.07
N THR A 691 -3.36 14.98 -2.96
CA THR A 691 -4.31 15.29 -1.88
C THR A 691 -5.44 16.21 -2.34
N LEU A 692 -6.57 16.14 -1.63
CA LEU A 692 -7.76 16.93 -1.94
C LEU A 692 -8.08 17.92 -0.81
N SER A 693 -8.30 19.18 -1.18
CA SER A 693 -8.75 20.22 -0.23
C SER A 693 -10.25 20.47 -0.39
N PHE A 694 -11.05 20.04 0.59
CA PHE A 694 -12.50 20.22 0.58
C PHE A 694 -12.92 21.70 0.47
N GLN A 695 -13.78 22.01 -0.50
CA GLN A 695 -14.33 23.36 -0.69
C GLN A 695 -15.73 23.52 -0.10
N LYS A 696 -16.66 22.63 -0.48
CA LYS A 696 -18.10 22.71 -0.17
C LYS A 696 -18.86 21.48 -0.69
N THR A 697 -20.06 21.28 -0.19
CA THR A 697 -21.07 20.37 -0.77
C THR A 697 -22.22 21.13 -1.43
N PHE A 698 -22.92 20.46 -2.34
CA PHE A 698 -24.19 20.88 -2.94
C PHE A 698 -25.23 19.78 -2.73
N THR A 699 -26.45 20.10 -2.33
CA THR A 699 -27.57 19.14 -2.29
C THR A 699 -28.14 18.96 -3.69
N VAL A 700 -28.25 17.71 -4.16
CA VAL A 700 -28.71 17.33 -5.51
C VAL A 700 -30.01 16.52 -5.44
N GLY A 701 -30.28 15.62 -6.40
CA GLY A 701 -31.43 14.72 -6.37
C GLY A 701 -31.28 13.58 -5.36
N VAL A 702 -32.14 12.58 -5.46
CA VAL A 702 -32.11 11.38 -4.61
C VAL A 702 -31.25 10.33 -5.29
N GLN A 703 -30.31 9.73 -4.56
CA GLN A 703 -29.36 8.72 -5.08
C GLN A 703 -28.61 9.24 -6.32
N PRO A 704 -27.77 10.28 -6.18
CA PRO A 704 -26.88 10.70 -7.26
C PRO A 704 -25.88 9.59 -7.53
N ASP A 705 -25.96 8.98 -8.71
CA ASP A 705 -25.06 7.91 -9.12
C ASP A 705 -23.86 8.52 -9.88
N MET A 706 -24.05 8.93 -11.13
CA MET A 706 -22.99 9.49 -11.96
C MET A 706 -22.76 11.00 -11.74
N VAL A 707 -21.50 11.47 -11.82
CA VAL A 707 -21.15 12.91 -11.85
C VAL A 707 -20.26 13.28 -13.05
N THR A 708 -20.51 14.44 -13.66
CA THR A 708 -19.64 14.95 -14.74
C THR A 708 -19.62 16.47 -14.84
N PHE A 709 -18.61 17.01 -15.53
CA PHE A 709 -18.47 18.43 -15.83
C PHE A 709 -18.92 18.75 -17.26
N THR A 710 -19.44 19.96 -17.45
CA THR A 710 -19.50 20.58 -18.79
C THR A 710 -18.08 20.83 -19.34
N SER A 711 -17.93 20.79 -20.66
CA SER A 711 -16.63 20.92 -21.35
C SER A 711 -15.89 22.25 -21.10
N ASP A 712 -16.58 23.28 -20.61
CA ASP A 712 -16.00 24.56 -20.19
C ASP A 712 -15.73 24.66 -18.67
N GLY A 713 -15.98 23.59 -17.91
CA GLY A 713 -15.83 23.52 -16.46
C GLY A 713 -16.81 24.42 -15.68
N SER A 714 -17.82 25.03 -16.33
CA SER A 714 -18.70 26.01 -15.68
C SER A 714 -19.79 25.40 -14.79
N ARG A 715 -20.19 24.17 -15.12
CA ARG A 715 -21.29 23.43 -14.50
C ARG A 715 -20.92 21.98 -14.24
N ILE A 716 -21.47 21.43 -13.15
CA ILE A 716 -21.48 19.99 -12.83
C ILE A 716 -22.90 19.46 -13.07
N LEU A 717 -23.00 18.23 -13.55
CA LEU A 717 -24.24 17.47 -13.68
C LEU A 717 -24.15 16.20 -12.84
N THR A 718 -25.26 15.77 -12.23
CA THR A 718 -25.43 14.40 -11.71
C THR A 718 -26.65 13.73 -12.28
N ALA A 719 -26.55 12.44 -12.54
CA ALA A 719 -27.69 11.57 -12.71
C ALA A 719 -28.15 11.15 -11.31
N ASP A 720 -29.44 11.27 -11.00
CA ASP A 720 -29.98 10.94 -9.69
C ASP A 720 -31.05 9.85 -9.86
N GLU A 721 -30.70 8.57 -9.64
CA GLU A 721 -31.50 7.37 -9.94
C GLU A 721 -32.91 7.50 -9.33
N GLY A 722 -32.94 7.68 -8.00
CA GLY A 722 -34.15 7.71 -7.20
C GLY A 722 -34.79 6.34 -6.97
N GLU A 723 -34.01 5.26 -6.82
CA GLU A 723 -34.53 3.88 -6.78
C GLU A 723 -35.31 3.53 -5.50
N PRO A 724 -36.29 2.61 -5.56
CA PRO A 724 -37.00 2.09 -4.40
C PRO A 724 -36.21 0.96 -3.71
N ARG A 725 -35.05 1.27 -3.09
CA ARG A 725 -34.15 0.26 -2.46
C ARG A 725 -34.84 -0.68 -1.45
N GLU A 726 -35.97 -0.29 -0.82
CA GLU A 726 -36.82 -1.16 0.04
C GLU A 726 -38.00 -1.86 -0.70
N GLY A 727 -37.98 -1.90 -2.03
CA GLY A 727 -39.04 -2.46 -2.87
C GLY A 727 -40.38 -1.73 -2.78
N TYR A 728 -41.44 -2.41 -3.23
CA TYR A 728 -42.78 -1.83 -3.35
C TYR A 728 -43.77 -2.31 -2.26
N GLU A 729 -43.26 -2.65 -1.07
CA GLU A 729 -44.10 -3.08 0.07
C GLU A 729 -44.87 -1.91 0.71
N ALA A 730 -45.80 -2.24 1.62
CA ALA A 730 -46.67 -1.27 2.27
C ALA A 730 -45.94 -0.45 3.35
N GLY A 731 -45.17 0.55 2.92
CA GLY A 731 -44.40 1.45 3.77
C GLY A 731 -43.18 2.03 3.08
N SER A 732 -42.66 1.31 2.08
CA SER A 732 -41.56 1.73 1.21
C SER A 732 -41.94 2.98 0.40
N VAL A 733 -40.91 3.71 -0.03
CA VAL A 733 -41.03 4.87 -0.91
C VAL A 733 -40.43 4.50 -2.26
N ASP A 734 -41.05 5.02 -3.31
CA ASP A 734 -40.56 5.05 -4.68
C ASP A 734 -40.17 6.51 -4.91
N PRO A 735 -38.88 6.88 -4.79
CA PRO A 735 -38.44 8.25 -5.00
C PRO A 735 -38.67 8.71 -6.44
N ALA A 736 -38.18 9.90 -6.79
CA ALA A 736 -38.32 10.42 -8.14
C ALA A 736 -36.95 10.70 -8.73
N GLY A 737 -36.62 9.98 -9.81
CA GLY A 737 -35.39 10.17 -10.57
C GLY A 737 -35.30 11.58 -11.17
N SER A 738 -34.07 12.09 -11.25
CA SER A 738 -33.78 13.42 -11.76
C SER A 738 -32.38 13.54 -12.36
N VAL A 739 -32.13 14.68 -13.01
CA VAL A 739 -30.78 15.15 -13.29
C VAL A 739 -30.58 16.49 -12.61
N SER A 740 -29.54 16.61 -11.80
CA SER A 740 -29.20 17.85 -11.13
C SER A 740 -28.13 18.62 -11.89
N VAL A 741 -28.30 19.94 -12.03
CA VAL A 741 -27.34 20.83 -12.69
C VAL A 741 -26.88 21.91 -11.72
N ILE A 742 -25.57 21.97 -11.48
CA ILE A 742 -24.92 22.90 -10.55
C ILE A 742 -24.16 23.96 -11.34
N ASP A 743 -24.50 25.24 -11.19
CA ASP A 743 -23.74 26.37 -11.72
C ASP A 743 -22.64 26.76 -10.72
N LEU A 744 -21.37 26.56 -11.07
CA LEU A 744 -20.25 26.75 -10.13
C LEU A 744 -19.98 28.23 -9.79
N ALA A 745 -20.30 29.14 -10.70
CA ALA A 745 -20.07 30.57 -10.52
C ALA A 745 -21.04 31.23 -9.52
N SER A 746 -22.28 30.76 -9.46
CA SER A 746 -23.34 31.25 -8.56
C SER A 746 -23.61 30.31 -7.37
N GLY A 747 -23.25 29.03 -7.50
CA GLY A 747 -23.59 27.97 -6.55
C GLY A 747 -25.06 27.56 -6.58
N ALA A 748 -25.79 27.87 -7.66
CA ALA A 748 -27.19 27.48 -7.81
C ALA A 748 -27.30 26.02 -8.31
N VAL A 749 -28.21 25.26 -7.71
CA VAL A 749 -28.56 23.90 -8.13
C VAL A 749 -29.97 23.89 -8.72
N ALA A 750 -30.16 23.21 -9.84
CA ALA A 750 -31.46 22.94 -10.46
C ALA A 750 -31.65 21.43 -10.60
N VAL A 751 -32.61 20.86 -9.87
CA VAL A 751 -32.98 19.43 -9.94
C VAL A 751 -34.09 19.28 -10.98
N LEU A 752 -33.82 18.53 -12.05
CA LEU A 752 -34.71 18.39 -13.22
C LEU A 752 -35.36 17.00 -13.20
N GLY A 753 -36.67 16.93 -12.95
CA GLY A 753 -37.39 15.65 -12.84
C GLY A 753 -38.42 15.41 -13.96
N PHE A 754 -38.78 14.14 -14.18
CA PHE A 754 -39.62 13.69 -15.30
C PHE A 754 -41.13 13.91 -15.14
N GLY A 755 -41.57 14.65 -14.11
CA GLY A 755 -43.00 14.91 -13.84
C GLY A 755 -43.76 15.67 -14.93
N GLY A 756 -43.09 16.16 -15.98
CA GLY A 756 -43.69 16.72 -17.18
C GLY A 756 -44.14 15.67 -18.23
N PHE A 757 -43.68 14.42 -18.11
CA PHE A 757 -43.95 13.35 -19.06
C PHE A 757 -45.12 12.45 -18.62
N ASP A 758 -45.86 11.91 -19.60
CA ASP A 758 -46.97 10.98 -19.37
C ASP A 758 -46.52 9.55 -19.67
N ALA A 759 -46.40 8.72 -18.62
CA ALA A 759 -45.91 7.35 -18.71
C ALA A 759 -46.69 6.49 -19.73
N GLN A 760 -48.01 6.69 -19.84
CA GLN A 760 -48.83 5.97 -20.81
C GLN A 760 -48.52 6.37 -22.26
N THR A 761 -48.11 7.61 -22.50
CA THR A 761 -47.64 8.11 -23.80
C THR A 761 -46.25 7.59 -24.11
N LEU A 762 -45.32 7.58 -23.15
CA LEU A 762 -43.98 7.01 -23.31
C LEU A 762 -44.03 5.51 -23.64
N ALA A 763 -44.83 4.72 -22.90
CA ALA A 763 -45.08 3.31 -23.22
C ALA A 763 -45.69 3.12 -24.61
N GLY A 764 -46.55 4.05 -25.06
CA GLY A 764 -47.09 4.07 -26.43
C GLY A 764 -46.07 4.47 -27.51
N GLN A 765 -44.90 4.96 -27.11
CA GLN A 765 -43.77 5.33 -27.97
C GLN A 765 -42.63 4.29 -27.93
N GLY A 766 -42.77 3.22 -27.14
CA GLY A 766 -41.83 2.10 -27.07
C GLY A 766 -40.86 2.13 -25.89
N VAL A 767 -40.93 3.16 -25.03
CA VAL A 767 -40.21 3.24 -23.74
C VAL A 767 -40.78 2.16 -22.82
N LEU A 768 -39.93 1.35 -22.19
CA LEU A 768 -40.37 0.40 -21.16
C LEU A 768 -40.77 1.18 -19.90
N ILE A 769 -41.90 0.79 -19.29
CA ILE A 769 -42.39 1.42 -18.05
C ILE A 769 -42.87 0.32 -17.08
N GLY A 770 -42.45 0.42 -15.82
CA GLY A 770 -42.77 -0.52 -14.74
C GLY A 770 -44.25 -0.56 -14.34
N LYS A 771 -44.64 -1.69 -13.74
CA LYS A 771 -46.01 -1.99 -13.29
C LYS A 771 -46.02 -2.55 -11.87
N VAL A 772 -46.38 -1.71 -10.90
CA VAL A 772 -46.58 -2.14 -9.51
C VAL A 772 -48.05 -2.49 -9.26
N ASN A 773 -48.32 -3.69 -8.74
CA ASN A 773 -49.68 -4.21 -8.51
C ASN A 773 -50.59 -4.18 -9.77
N GLY A 774 -50.01 -4.30 -10.97
CA GLY A 774 -50.71 -4.21 -12.26
C GLY A 774 -51.17 -2.79 -12.62
N GLN A 775 -50.64 -1.76 -11.95
CA GLN A 775 -50.80 -0.35 -12.30
C GLN A 775 -49.48 0.18 -12.85
N LEU A 776 -49.54 0.98 -13.92
CA LEU A 776 -48.36 1.63 -14.47
C LEU A 776 -47.77 2.62 -13.46
N ASN A 777 -46.45 2.61 -13.31
CA ASN A 777 -45.72 3.60 -12.54
C ASN A 777 -45.82 4.99 -13.22
N SER A 778 -45.42 6.03 -12.49
CA SER A 778 -45.37 7.39 -13.04
C SER A 778 -43.99 7.66 -13.62
N ALA A 779 -43.90 8.40 -14.73
CA ALA A 779 -42.61 8.70 -15.37
C ALA A 779 -41.61 9.39 -14.42
N ALA A 780 -42.08 10.05 -13.36
CA ALA A 780 -41.21 10.65 -12.35
C ALA A 780 -40.53 9.63 -11.43
N ALA A 781 -41.11 8.45 -11.21
CA ALA A 781 -40.63 7.42 -10.28
C ALA A 781 -40.16 6.13 -10.98
N ASP A 782 -40.28 6.08 -12.31
CA ASP A 782 -39.95 4.89 -13.11
C ASP A 782 -38.76 5.13 -14.03
N LEU A 783 -38.42 6.39 -14.29
CA LEU A 783 -37.25 6.79 -15.07
C LEU A 783 -36.11 7.09 -14.11
N GLU A 784 -35.33 6.06 -13.82
CA GLU A 784 -34.04 6.09 -13.12
C GLU A 784 -32.96 6.49 -14.13
N PRO A 785 -32.18 7.57 -13.87
CA PRO A 785 -31.10 8.00 -14.76
C PRO A 785 -29.71 7.61 -14.25
N GLU A 786 -28.98 6.89 -15.10
CA GLU A 786 -27.67 6.31 -14.77
C GLU A 786 -26.52 7.23 -15.23
N TYR A 787 -26.27 7.29 -16.54
CA TYR A 787 -25.02 7.84 -17.07
C TYR A 787 -25.22 9.05 -17.98
N ILE A 788 -24.39 10.09 -17.81
CA ILE A 788 -24.51 11.36 -18.56
C ILE A 788 -23.36 11.57 -19.54
N THR A 789 -23.69 11.98 -20.76
CA THR A 789 -22.72 12.58 -21.69
C THR A 789 -23.14 14.01 -22.08
N VAL A 790 -22.18 14.95 -22.01
CA VAL A 790 -22.37 16.34 -22.42
C VAL A 790 -21.89 16.50 -23.86
N ALA A 791 -22.74 17.05 -24.73
CA ALA A 791 -22.38 17.29 -26.13
C ALA A 791 -21.28 18.35 -26.25
N GLU A 792 -20.49 18.26 -27.33
CA GLU A 792 -19.41 19.21 -27.66
C GLU A 792 -19.86 20.68 -27.67
N ASP A 793 -21.15 20.95 -27.88
CA ASP A 793 -21.71 22.31 -27.86
C ASP A 793 -21.78 22.94 -26.45
N GLY A 794 -21.63 22.16 -25.37
CA GLY A 794 -21.73 22.61 -23.98
C GLY A 794 -23.12 23.08 -23.54
N ASN A 795 -24.14 22.84 -24.36
CA ASN A 795 -25.52 23.30 -24.19
C ASN A 795 -26.53 22.15 -24.09
N THR A 796 -26.18 20.98 -24.63
CA THR A 796 -27.02 19.78 -24.62
C THR A 796 -26.35 18.68 -23.81
N ALA A 797 -27.11 17.99 -22.97
CA ALA A 797 -26.68 16.72 -22.35
C ALA A 797 -27.67 15.61 -22.66
N TYR A 798 -27.18 14.38 -22.62
CA TYR A 798 -27.94 13.15 -22.80
C TYR A 798 -27.70 12.27 -21.58
N VAL A 799 -28.77 11.66 -21.06
CA VAL A 799 -28.70 10.73 -19.93
C VAL A 799 -29.40 9.43 -20.29
N THR A 800 -28.79 8.29 -19.93
CA THR A 800 -29.39 6.96 -20.08
C THR A 800 -30.51 6.75 -19.06
N LEU A 801 -31.40 5.81 -19.39
CA LEU A 801 -32.52 5.36 -18.56
C LEU A 801 -32.64 3.85 -18.80
N GLN A 802 -31.86 3.06 -18.07
CA GLN A 802 -31.51 1.67 -18.42
C GLN A 802 -32.75 0.76 -18.54
N GLU A 803 -33.51 0.63 -17.46
CA GLU A 803 -34.73 -0.19 -17.32
C GLU A 803 -35.81 0.26 -18.30
N ALA A 804 -35.79 1.56 -18.63
CA ALA A 804 -36.76 2.22 -19.49
C ALA A 804 -36.39 2.18 -20.98
N ASN A 805 -35.28 1.53 -21.36
CA ASN A 805 -34.76 1.39 -22.72
C ASN A 805 -34.64 2.72 -23.50
N ALA A 806 -34.27 3.79 -22.80
CA ALA A 806 -34.41 5.16 -23.30
C ALA A 806 -33.20 6.06 -23.01
N VAL A 807 -33.17 7.18 -23.73
CA VAL A 807 -32.29 8.33 -23.43
C VAL A 807 -33.15 9.58 -23.30
N ALA A 808 -32.84 10.42 -22.32
CA ALA A 808 -33.43 11.75 -22.18
C ALA A 808 -32.48 12.85 -22.68
N THR A 809 -33.05 13.92 -23.25
CA THR A 809 -32.29 15.06 -23.81
C THR A 809 -32.53 16.32 -22.98
N ILE A 810 -31.46 16.95 -22.51
CA ILE A 810 -31.48 18.07 -21.57
C ILE A 810 -30.95 19.33 -22.25
N ASP A 811 -31.72 20.42 -22.20
CA ASP A 811 -31.25 21.75 -22.58
C ASP A 811 -30.68 22.45 -21.33
N LEU A 812 -29.35 22.58 -21.29
CA LEU A 812 -28.61 23.16 -20.16
C LEU A 812 -28.70 24.69 -20.06
N ASN A 813 -29.29 25.36 -21.06
CA ASN A 813 -29.61 26.79 -21.00
C ASN A 813 -31.04 27.04 -20.50
N ALA A 814 -31.98 26.18 -20.90
CA ALA A 814 -33.35 26.21 -20.39
C ALA A 814 -33.46 25.63 -18.98
N LEU A 815 -32.53 24.71 -18.62
CA LEU A 815 -32.60 23.84 -17.45
C LEU A 815 -33.91 23.02 -17.49
N GLU A 816 -34.09 22.28 -18.59
CA GLU A 816 -35.30 21.50 -18.88
C GLU A 816 -34.94 20.17 -19.57
N ILE A 817 -35.55 19.07 -19.12
CA ILE A 817 -35.55 17.79 -19.84
C ILE A 817 -36.58 17.92 -20.97
N THR A 818 -36.10 17.99 -22.20
CA THR A 818 -36.91 18.35 -23.38
C THR A 818 -37.54 17.14 -24.08
N LYS A 819 -36.94 15.96 -23.93
CA LYS A 819 -37.39 14.70 -24.54
C LYS A 819 -37.01 13.51 -23.66
N VAL A 820 -37.80 12.44 -23.79
CA VAL A 820 -37.44 11.05 -23.44
C VAL A 820 -37.74 10.23 -24.69
N GLN A 821 -36.78 9.43 -25.16
CA GLN A 821 -36.90 8.68 -26.42
C GLN A 821 -36.40 7.24 -26.23
N SER A 822 -37.20 6.27 -26.64
CA SER A 822 -36.78 4.85 -26.67
C SER A 822 -35.71 4.63 -27.73
N LEU A 823 -34.73 3.81 -27.41
CA LEU A 823 -33.69 3.31 -28.31
C LEU A 823 -34.17 2.16 -29.21
N GLY A 824 -35.36 1.62 -28.92
CA GLY A 824 -35.95 0.51 -29.66
C GLY A 824 -35.46 -0.85 -29.20
N PHE A 825 -35.44 -1.81 -30.14
CA PHE A 825 -35.32 -3.24 -29.87
C PHE A 825 -34.61 -3.97 -31.00
N VAL A 826 -33.82 -4.99 -30.68
CA VAL A 826 -33.07 -5.83 -31.62
C VAL A 826 -33.93 -7.02 -32.07
N ASP A 827 -34.06 -7.25 -33.38
CA ASP A 827 -34.81 -8.41 -33.92
C ASP A 827 -33.92 -9.66 -33.93
N LEU A 828 -34.15 -10.55 -32.96
CA LEU A 828 -33.37 -11.79 -32.77
C LEU A 828 -33.68 -12.88 -33.82
N SER A 829 -34.60 -12.63 -34.77
CA SER A 829 -34.83 -13.54 -35.90
C SER A 829 -33.80 -13.38 -37.04
N LEU A 830 -32.98 -12.33 -36.98
CA LEU A 830 -31.93 -11.98 -37.94
C LEU A 830 -30.58 -12.62 -37.56
N ALA A 831 -29.79 -13.02 -38.54
CA ALA A 831 -28.57 -13.82 -38.33
C ALA A 831 -27.42 -13.01 -37.70
N GLU A 832 -27.37 -11.73 -38.01
CA GLU A 832 -26.50 -10.71 -37.41
C GLU A 832 -26.77 -10.47 -35.91
N ASN A 833 -27.93 -10.91 -35.41
CA ASN A 833 -28.34 -10.80 -34.01
C ASN A 833 -28.51 -12.18 -33.35
N ALA A 834 -27.84 -13.22 -33.87
CA ALA A 834 -27.94 -14.57 -33.32
C ALA A 834 -27.09 -14.68 -32.04
N ILE A 835 -27.72 -15.01 -30.92
CA ILE A 835 -27.10 -15.06 -29.58
C ILE A 835 -26.98 -16.49 -29.08
N ASP A 836 -26.07 -16.76 -28.14
CA ASP A 836 -26.12 -18.03 -27.42
C ASP A 836 -27.22 -18.05 -26.34
N VAL A 837 -27.87 -19.18 -26.14
CA VAL A 837 -29.06 -19.33 -25.27
C VAL A 837 -29.08 -20.64 -24.49
N GLU A 838 -28.04 -21.47 -24.63
CA GLU A 838 -27.92 -22.74 -23.94
C GLU A 838 -26.83 -22.67 -22.87
N ASP A 839 -26.69 -23.74 -22.09
CA ASP A 839 -25.59 -23.94 -21.12
C ASP A 839 -25.09 -25.34 -21.49
N ASP A 840 -24.20 -25.37 -22.47
CA ASP A 840 -23.73 -26.59 -23.15
C ASP A 840 -22.21 -26.62 -23.38
N GLY A 841 -21.52 -25.50 -23.10
CA GLY A 841 -20.07 -25.35 -23.16
C GLY A 841 -19.52 -25.08 -24.56
N GLN A 842 -20.35 -24.57 -25.47
CA GLN A 842 -19.97 -24.23 -26.84
C GLN A 842 -20.69 -22.97 -27.31
N TYR A 843 -19.99 -22.08 -28.01
CA TYR A 843 -20.64 -21.03 -28.77
C TYR A 843 -21.39 -21.60 -29.99
N ALA A 844 -22.71 -21.65 -29.89
CA ALA A 844 -23.64 -22.20 -30.87
C ALA A 844 -24.82 -21.23 -31.10
N PRO A 845 -24.56 -19.98 -31.51
CA PRO A 845 -25.55 -18.90 -31.54
C PRO A 845 -26.76 -19.23 -32.43
N VAL A 846 -27.95 -18.88 -31.94
CA VAL A 846 -29.22 -19.15 -32.62
C VAL A 846 -30.03 -17.87 -32.85
N THR A 847 -30.78 -17.87 -33.95
CA THR A 847 -31.85 -16.89 -34.15
C THR A 847 -33.16 -17.40 -33.55
N LEU A 848 -33.98 -16.50 -33.01
CA LEU A 848 -35.21 -16.79 -32.28
C LEU A 848 -36.45 -16.27 -33.02
N GLN A 849 -37.54 -17.05 -32.99
CA GLN A 849 -38.86 -16.62 -33.47
C GLN A 849 -39.57 -15.82 -32.37
N ASP A 850 -40.30 -14.77 -32.77
CA ASP A 850 -41.14 -13.96 -31.88
C ASP A 850 -40.39 -13.48 -30.61
N ALA A 851 -39.10 -13.15 -30.76
CA ALA A 851 -38.25 -12.63 -29.69
C ALA A 851 -37.49 -11.37 -30.13
N MET A 852 -37.22 -10.49 -29.18
CA MET A 852 -36.40 -9.29 -29.33
C MET A 852 -35.37 -9.23 -28.20
N ALA A 853 -34.27 -8.51 -28.39
CA ALA A 853 -33.44 -8.01 -27.28
C ALA A 853 -33.73 -6.51 -27.08
N VAL A 854 -33.37 -5.97 -25.92
CA VAL A 854 -33.67 -4.58 -25.54
C VAL A 854 -32.37 -3.79 -25.47
N TYR A 855 -32.33 -2.60 -26.07
CA TYR A 855 -31.26 -1.64 -25.81
C TYR A 855 -31.48 -1.01 -24.43
N MET A 856 -30.78 -1.55 -23.44
CA MET A 856 -30.83 -1.15 -22.04
C MET A 856 -29.42 -0.70 -21.70
N PRO A 857 -29.14 0.62 -21.78
CA PRO A 857 -27.79 1.10 -21.64
C PRO A 857 -27.49 1.65 -20.26
N ASP A 858 -26.35 1.24 -19.74
CA ASP A 858 -25.69 1.90 -18.64
C ASP A 858 -24.81 3.03 -19.20
N GLY A 859 -23.55 2.72 -19.52
CA GLY A 859 -22.56 3.65 -20.03
C GLY A 859 -22.95 4.32 -21.36
N ILE A 860 -22.74 5.65 -21.41
CA ILE A 860 -22.95 6.47 -22.61
C ILE A 860 -21.82 7.46 -22.87
N ALA A 861 -21.45 7.57 -24.14
CA ALA A 861 -20.55 8.61 -24.62
C ALA A 861 -21.09 9.29 -25.89
N SER A 862 -20.62 10.51 -26.18
CA SER A 862 -21.03 11.26 -27.38
C SER A 862 -19.86 11.88 -28.12
N TYR A 863 -20.00 12.00 -29.44
CA TYR A 863 -19.00 12.59 -30.33
C TYR A 863 -19.65 13.20 -31.57
N THR A 864 -18.95 14.13 -32.23
CA THR A 864 -19.47 14.85 -33.40
C THR A 864 -18.70 14.46 -34.66
N VAL A 865 -19.41 13.97 -35.68
CA VAL A 865 -18.85 13.70 -37.00
C VAL A 865 -19.56 14.55 -38.05
N ASN A 866 -18.80 15.33 -38.81
CA ASN A 866 -19.31 16.24 -39.85
C ASN A 866 -20.41 17.23 -39.38
N GLY A 867 -20.39 17.62 -38.10
CA GLY A 867 -21.38 18.53 -37.51
C GLY A 867 -22.70 17.86 -37.10
N LYS A 868 -22.71 16.53 -36.98
CA LYS A 868 -23.81 15.74 -36.40
C LYS A 868 -23.29 14.99 -35.18
N THR A 869 -24.02 15.05 -34.07
CA THR A 869 -23.71 14.34 -32.84
C THR A 869 -24.27 12.92 -32.88
N TYR A 870 -23.47 11.98 -32.39
CA TYR A 870 -23.81 10.58 -32.24
C TYR A 870 -23.63 10.17 -30.78
N LEU A 871 -24.47 9.25 -30.32
CA LEU A 871 -24.37 8.61 -29.01
C LEU A 871 -23.85 7.19 -29.20
N VAL A 872 -22.90 6.77 -28.39
CA VAL A 872 -22.45 5.38 -28.28
C VAL A 872 -22.92 4.87 -26.93
N THR A 873 -23.63 3.74 -26.91
CA THR A 873 -24.13 3.12 -25.67
C THR A 873 -23.56 1.72 -25.52
N ALA A 874 -23.06 1.43 -24.32
CA ALA A 874 -22.88 0.08 -23.81
C ALA A 874 -24.26 -0.42 -23.35
N ASN A 875 -24.63 -1.68 -23.59
CA ASN A 875 -26.00 -2.16 -23.35
C ASN A 875 -25.99 -3.46 -22.53
N GLU A 876 -25.67 -3.30 -21.25
CA GLU A 876 -25.54 -4.32 -20.23
C GLU A 876 -26.83 -5.13 -20.09
N GLY A 877 -27.91 -4.47 -19.68
CA GLY A 877 -29.23 -5.09 -19.59
C GLY A 877 -29.84 -5.26 -18.22
N ASP A 878 -29.60 -4.38 -17.24
CA ASP A 878 -29.93 -4.75 -15.87
C ASP A 878 -31.43 -4.89 -15.55
N ALA A 879 -31.70 -5.65 -14.49
CA ALA A 879 -33.04 -6.01 -14.09
C ALA A 879 -33.46 -5.20 -12.86
N ARG A 880 -34.66 -4.60 -12.92
CA ARG A 880 -35.25 -3.90 -11.77
C ARG A 880 -35.61 -4.90 -10.67
N GLU A 881 -34.69 -5.12 -9.72
CA GLU A 881 -34.79 -6.08 -8.62
C GLU A 881 -34.77 -5.39 -7.24
N TRP A 882 -35.96 -5.01 -6.76
CA TRP A 882 -36.15 -4.31 -5.48
C TRP A 882 -36.92 -5.15 -4.46
N GLY A 883 -36.17 -5.79 -3.55
CA GLY A 883 -36.71 -6.60 -2.46
C GLY A 883 -37.32 -7.92 -2.92
N ASP A 884 -38.66 -7.99 -2.95
CA ASP A 884 -39.42 -9.14 -3.48
C ASP A 884 -39.95 -8.87 -4.92
N TYR A 885 -39.70 -7.66 -5.48
CA TYR A 885 -40.01 -7.32 -6.87
C TYR A 885 -38.78 -7.58 -7.74
N CYS A 886 -38.95 -8.32 -8.84
CA CYS A 886 -37.93 -8.51 -9.86
C CYS A 886 -38.66 -8.61 -11.20
N ASN A 887 -38.31 -7.78 -12.19
CA ASN A 887 -38.95 -7.80 -13.51
C ASN A 887 -38.44 -8.93 -14.44
N GLU A 888 -37.68 -9.89 -13.91
CA GLU A 888 -37.13 -11.06 -14.61
C GLU A 888 -38.09 -12.27 -14.63
N ALA A 889 -38.43 -12.76 -15.82
CA ALA A 889 -39.08 -14.04 -16.05
C ALA A 889 -38.14 -15.05 -16.73
N LYS A 890 -38.47 -16.35 -16.63
CA LYS A 890 -37.66 -17.46 -17.19
C LYS A 890 -38.48 -18.27 -18.17
N GLU A 891 -38.34 -18.03 -19.47
CA GLU A 891 -39.19 -18.63 -20.51
C GLU A 891 -38.43 -19.52 -21.48
N LYS A 892 -39.16 -20.47 -22.09
CA LYS A 892 -38.66 -21.26 -23.22
C LYS A 892 -39.01 -20.55 -24.52
N LEU A 893 -38.02 -20.37 -25.38
CA LEU A 893 -38.18 -19.74 -26.69
C LEU A 893 -38.14 -20.78 -27.80
N THR A 894 -38.48 -20.36 -29.02
CA THR A 894 -38.42 -21.20 -30.22
C THR A 894 -37.41 -20.60 -31.18
N THR A 895 -36.40 -21.37 -31.58
CA THR A 895 -35.42 -20.97 -32.60
C THR A 895 -36.07 -20.86 -33.98
N THR A 896 -35.47 -20.14 -34.93
CA THR A 896 -36.03 -20.02 -36.30
C THR A 896 -36.14 -21.37 -37.02
N ASP A 897 -35.33 -22.37 -36.66
CA ASP A 897 -35.42 -23.74 -37.20
C ASP A 897 -36.52 -24.61 -36.55
N GLY A 898 -37.15 -24.13 -35.47
CA GLY A 898 -38.28 -24.76 -34.78
C GLY A 898 -37.91 -25.64 -33.58
N THR A 899 -36.71 -25.47 -33.02
CA THR A 899 -36.24 -26.12 -31.78
C THR A 899 -36.68 -25.29 -30.57
N GLU A 900 -37.00 -25.95 -29.44
CA GLU A 900 -37.27 -25.25 -28.16
C GLU A 900 -35.97 -25.09 -27.37
N THR A 901 -35.69 -23.88 -26.88
CA THR A 901 -34.53 -23.60 -26.01
C THR A 901 -34.72 -24.13 -24.60
N ASN A 902 -33.68 -24.09 -23.77
CA ASN A 902 -33.80 -24.04 -22.32
C ASN A 902 -34.42 -22.70 -21.83
N LYS A 903 -34.50 -22.51 -20.51
CA LYS A 903 -35.15 -21.33 -19.92
C LYS A 903 -34.17 -20.16 -19.89
N VAL A 904 -34.37 -19.19 -20.78
CA VAL A 904 -33.60 -17.93 -20.80
C VAL A 904 -34.31 -16.83 -20.03
N ARG A 905 -33.58 -15.75 -19.72
CA ARG A 905 -34.14 -14.56 -19.07
C ARG A 905 -34.86 -13.66 -20.07
N VAL A 906 -36.06 -13.24 -19.68
CA VAL A 906 -36.91 -12.31 -20.44
C VAL A 906 -37.64 -11.37 -19.49
N LEU A 907 -38.03 -10.19 -19.95
CA LEU A 907 -38.86 -9.27 -19.18
C LEU A 907 -40.22 -9.89 -18.82
N ASP A 908 -40.62 -9.78 -17.55
CA ASP A 908 -41.96 -10.14 -17.08
C ASP A 908 -42.98 -9.08 -17.50
N LYS A 909 -43.82 -9.44 -18.47
CA LYS A 909 -44.86 -8.58 -19.04
C LYS A 909 -45.98 -8.24 -18.05
N ASP A 910 -46.13 -8.96 -16.94
CA ASP A 910 -47.04 -8.54 -15.87
C ASP A 910 -46.44 -7.38 -15.04
N LEU A 911 -45.11 -7.21 -15.06
CA LEU A 911 -44.35 -6.21 -14.28
C LEU A 911 -43.75 -5.06 -15.10
N VAL A 912 -43.63 -5.16 -16.43
CA VAL A 912 -43.20 -4.05 -17.31
C VAL A 912 -44.05 -3.97 -18.58
N THR A 913 -44.22 -2.78 -19.18
CA THR A 913 -44.87 -2.64 -20.50
C THR A 913 -43.98 -3.14 -21.63
N VAL A 914 -44.54 -3.88 -22.60
CA VAL A 914 -43.83 -4.23 -23.84
C VAL A 914 -44.62 -3.76 -25.07
N PRO A 915 -43.97 -3.40 -26.20
CA PRO A 915 -44.67 -2.89 -27.40
C PRO A 915 -45.60 -3.91 -28.08
N ASP A 916 -45.22 -5.19 -28.05
CA ASP A 916 -45.97 -6.31 -28.61
C ASP A 916 -45.94 -7.50 -27.64
N GLU A 917 -47.06 -7.71 -26.94
CA GLU A 917 -47.31 -8.79 -25.99
C GLU A 917 -47.07 -10.21 -26.57
N SER A 918 -47.17 -10.37 -27.90
CA SER A 918 -46.97 -11.66 -28.56
C SER A 918 -45.51 -12.08 -28.68
N LYS A 919 -44.56 -11.13 -28.53
CA LYS A 919 -43.13 -11.39 -28.53
C LYS A 919 -42.54 -11.50 -27.12
N ASN A 920 -41.42 -12.17 -26.97
CA ASN A 920 -40.60 -12.12 -25.76
C ASN A 920 -39.45 -11.11 -25.92
N TYR A 921 -38.96 -10.57 -24.81
CA TYR A 921 -37.95 -9.51 -24.79
C TYR A 921 -36.85 -9.93 -23.82
N LEU A 922 -35.64 -10.15 -24.32
CA LEU A 922 -34.48 -10.50 -23.52
C LEU A 922 -33.79 -9.23 -23.02
N PHE A 923 -33.19 -9.33 -21.83
CA PHE A 923 -32.40 -8.28 -21.21
C PHE A 923 -31.09 -8.04 -21.98
N GLY A 924 -30.69 -6.78 -22.05
CA GLY A 924 -29.48 -6.33 -22.75
C GLY A 924 -29.55 -6.51 -24.27
N SER A 925 -28.57 -5.92 -24.98
CA SER A 925 -28.38 -6.21 -26.41
C SER A 925 -27.19 -7.13 -26.69
N ARG A 926 -26.42 -7.47 -25.64
CA ARG A 926 -25.13 -8.22 -25.70
C ARG A 926 -24.07 -7.55 -26.58
N GLY A 927 -24.15 -6.22 -26.69
CA GLY A 927 -23.36 -5.43 -27.62
C GLY A 927 -23.46 -3.93 -27.34
N TYR A 928 -22.64 -3.16 -28.05
CA TYR A 928 -22.75 -1.71 -28.07
C TYR A 928 -23.55 -1.24 -29.30
N ALA A 929 -24.07 -0.02 -29.24
CA ALA A 929 -24.81 0.59 -30.35
C ALA A 929 -24.42 2.06 -30.56
N ILE A 930 -24.63 2.56 -31.78
CA ILE A 930 -24.45 3.97 -32.14
C ILE A 930 -25.79 4.52 -32.63
N PHE A 931 -26.21 5.66 -32.07
CA PHE A 931 -27.47 6.34 -32.38
C PHE A 931 -27.24 7.77 -32.89
N ASP A 932 -28.17 8.26 -33.72
CA ASP A 932 -28.30 9.67 -34.06
C ASP A 932 -28.86 10.45 -32.85
N ALA A 933 -28.10 11.40 -32.31
CA ALA A 933 -28.49 12.10 -31.09
C ALA A 933 -29.69 13.07 -31.24
N GLU A 934 -30.07 13.45 -32.47
CA GLU A 934 -31.26 14.28 -32.71
C GLU A 934 -32.54 13.43 -32.80
N THR A 935 -32.45 12.26 -33.43
CA THR A 935 -33.61 11.42 -33.78
C THR A 935 -33.77 10.17 -32.92
N MET A 936 -32.71 9.71 -32.25
CA MET A 936 -32.54 8.37 -31.66
C MET A 936 -32.76 7.22 -32.66
N GLU A 937 -32.52 7.45 -33.95
CA GLU A 937 -32.45 6.37 -34.94
C GLU A 937 -31.12 5.62 -34.81
N LEU A 938 -31.20 4.28 -34.76
CA LEU A 938 -30.04 3.40 -34.77
C LEU A 938 -29.21 3.60 -36.05
N VAL A 939 -27.90 3.78 -35.87
CA VAL A 939 -26.91 3.96 -36.94
C VAL A 939 -26.08 2.70 -37.13
N TYR A 940 -25.63 2.11 -36.01
CA TYR A 940 -24.86 0.86 -35.96
C TYR A 940 -25.20 0.07 -34.69
N SER A 941 -25.03 -1.25 -34.74
CA SER A 941 -24.99 -2.15 -33.57
C SER A 941 -23.93 -3.21 -33.83
N SER A 942 -23.20 -3.62 -32.80
CA SER A 942 -22.22 -4.72 -32.89
C SER A 942 -22.86 -6.09 -33.13
N GLY A 943 -24.19 -6.21 -33.10
CA GLY A 943 -24.88 -7.49 -33.28
C GLY A 943 -24.34 -8.53 -32.30
N ASN A 944 -23.94 -9.69 -32.82
CA ASN A 944 -23.35 -10.79 -32.05
C ASN A 944 -21.81 -10.86 -32.05
N ASP A 945 -21.12 -9.80 -32.49
CA ASP A 945 -19.65 -9.78 -32.58
C ASP A 945 -18.98 -10.15 -31.25
N MET A 946 -19.44 -9.60 -30.12
CA MET A 946 -18.76 -9.77 -28.83
C MET A 946 -18.76 -11.23 -28.34
N GLU A 947 -19.91 -11.91 -28.36
CA GLU A 947 -19.98 -13.33 -28.00
C GLU A 947 -19.15 -14.19 -28.96
N SER A 948 -19.08 -13.83 -30.25
CA SER A 948 -18.22 -14.53 -31.21
C SER A 948 -16.72 -14.31 -30.93
N LEU A 949 -16.34 -13.12 -30.47
CA LEU A 949 -14.95 -12.77 -30.18
C LEU A 949 -14.50 -13.39 -28.85
N THR A 950 -15.30 -13.34 -27.79
CA THR A 950 -14.99 -14.02 -26.52
C THR A 950 -14.90 -15.53 -26.72
N ALA A 951 -15.80 -16.13 -27.51
CA ALA A 951 -15.71 -17.54 -27.89
C ALA A 951 -14.47 -17.89 -28.75
N GLN A 952 -13.94 -16.92 -29.51
CA GLN A 952 -12.73 -17.10 -30.32
C GLN A 952 -11.45 -17.04 -29.49
N TYR A 953 -11.32 -16.04 -28.60
CA TYR A 953 -10.09 -15.80 -27.84
C TYR A 953 -10.05 -16.55 -26.51
N LEU A 954 -11.21 -16.75 -25.86
CA LEU A 954 -11.37 -17.38 -24.55
C LEU A 954 -12.35 -18.58 -24.59
N PRO A 955 -12.19 -19.56 -25.49
CA PRO A 955 -13.16 -20.66 -25.68
C PRO A 955 -13.36 -21.53 -24.43
N ASP A 956 -12.36 -21.67 -23.57
CA ASP A 956 -12.44 -22.47 -22.34
C ASP A 956 -13.14 -21.72 -21.17
N TYR A 957 -13.41 -20.42 -21.34
CA TYR A 957 -14.05 -19.53 -20.35
C TYR A 957 -15.26 -18.76 -20.92
N PHE A 958 -15.67 -19.05 -22.16
CA PHE A 958 -16.75 -18.35 -22.87
C PHE A 958 -18.00 -18.15 -22.00
N ASN A 959 -18.49 -16.91 -21.93
CA ASN A 959 -19.67 -16.52 -21.16
C ASN A 959 -19.66 -17.03 -19.69
N CYS A 960 -18.50 -17.04 -19.02
CA CYS A 960 -18.43 -17.17 -17.56
C CYS A 960 -18.85 -15.86 -16.85
N SER A 961 -19.09 -15.96 -15.54
CA SER A 961 -19.42 -14.84 -14.66
C SER A 961 -18.17 -14.05 -14.22
N ASN A 962 -18.35 -12.91 -13.55
CA ASN A 962 -17.28 -12.20 -12.84
C ASN A 962 -16.92 -12.90 -11.50
N ASP A 963 -17.92 -13.40 -10.77
CA ASP A 963 -17.76 -14.08 -9.47
C ASP A 963 -17.21 -15.52 -9.53
N ASN A 964 -17.08 -16.11 -10.72
CA ASN A 964 -16.58 -17.47 -10.92
C ASN A 964 -16.10 -17.75 -12.35
N VAL A 965 -15.27 -18.78 -12.55
CA VAL A 965 -14.74 -19.17 -13.88
C VAL A 965 -15.48 -20.34 -14.54
N ALA A 966 -16.76 -20.56 -14.23
CA ALA A 966 -17.55 -21.62 -14.88
C ALA A 966 -17.88 -21.25 -16.34
N LEU A 967 -17.36 -22.03 -17.29
CA LEU A 967 -17.70 -21.97 -18.71
C LEU A 967 -19.23 -21.97 -18.92
N ASP A 968 -19.70 -21.02 -19.74
CA ASP A 968 -21.05 -20.94 -20.33
C ASP A 968 -22.22 -20.68 -19.35
N ASP A 969 -21.91 -20.14 -18.16
CA ASP A 969 -22.89 -19.87 -17.10
C ASP A 969 -23.79 -18.63 -17.37
N ARG A 970 -23.38 -17.70 -18.25
CA ARG A 970 -24.12 -16.47 -18.60
C ARG A 970 -24.99 -16.57 -19.86
N SER A 971 -24.85 -17.58 -20.71
CA SER A 971 -25.57 -17.65 -22.00
C SER A 971 -27.10 -17.75 -21.86
N GLN A 972 -27.61 -18.42 -20.83
CA GLN A 972 -29.05 -18.39 -20.45
C GLN A 972 -29.47 -17.13 -19.68
N LYS A 973 -28.52 -16.24 -19.35
CA LYS A 973 -28.68 -14.94 -18.68
C LYS A 973 -28.51 -13.82 -19.74
N LYS A 974 -27.75 -12.77 -19.43
CA LYS A 974 -27.48 -11.62 -20.30
C LYS A 974 -26.24 -11.78 -21.20
N GLY A 975 -25.52 -12.91 -21.15
CA GLY A 975 -24.30 -13.12 -21.95
C GLY A 975 -23.08 -12.36 -21.36
N PRO A 976 -22.34 -11.57 -22.14
CA PRO A 976 -21.08 -10.97 -21.69
C PRO A 976 -21.25 -9.76 -20.76
N GLU A 977 -22.41 -9.08 -20.81
CA GLU A 977 -22.74 -7.82 -20.12
C GLU A 977 -21.78 -6.67 -20.46
N VAL A 978 -22.30 -5.74 -21.26
CA VAL A 978 -21.55 -4.67 -21.90
C VAL A 978 -21.81 -3.39 -21.12
N GLU A 979 -20.95 -3.18 -20.13
CA GLU A 979 -21.13 -2.24 -19.02
C GLU A 979 -20.88 -0.79 -19.46
N SER A 980 -19.60 -0.47 -19.66
CA SER A 980 -19.17 0.89 -19.92
C SER A 980 -18.66 1.11 -21.35
N VAL A 981 -18.73 2.37 -21.79
CA VAL A 981 -18.08 2.83 -23.01
C VAL A 981 -17.45 4.19 -22.83
N THR A 982 -16.16 4.30 -23.17
CA THR A 982 -15.45 5.58 -23.25
C THR A 982 -14.87 5.77 -24.65
N LEU A 983 -14.68 7.02 -25.07
CA LEU A 983 -14.21 7.37 -26.41
C LEU A 983 -12.87 8.09 -26.35
N GLY A 984 -11.96 7.72 -27.24
CA GLY A 984 -10.65 8.36 -27.34
C GLY A 984 -10.22 8.58 -28.79
N GLN A 985 -9.42 9.62 -29.02
CA GLN A 985 -8.76 9.85 -30.31
C GLN A 985 -7.28 9.49 -30.19
N VAL A 986 -6.82 8.56 -31.02
CA VAL A 986 -5.40 8.21 -31.17
C VAL A 986 -5.03 8.42 -32.63
N GLY A 987 -4.04 9.27 -32.87
CA GLY A 987 -3.73 9.76 -34.21
C GLY A 987 -4.92 10.51 -34.83
N ASP A 988 -5.25 10.18 -36.08
CA ASP A 988 -6.43 10.72 -36.78
C ASP A 988 -7.74 9.96 -36.48
N ALA A 989 -7.68 8.79 -35.82
CA ALA A 989 -8.83 7.88 -35.64
C ALA A 989 -9.52 8.03 -34.28
N THR A 990 -10.85 7.86 -34.27
CA THR A 990 -11.67 7.84 -33.04
C THR A 990 -12.06 6.40 -32.71
N TYR A 991 -11.78 5.99 -31.48
CA TYR A 991 -12.04 4.64 -30.97
C TYR A 991 -13.11 4.66 -29.88
N ALA A 992 -13.95 3.62 -29.86
CA ALA A 992 -14.72 3.23 -28.70
C ALA A 992 -13.98 2.12 -27.95
N PHE A 993 -13.80 2.32 -26.64
CA PHE A 993 -13.32 1.33 -25.69
C PHE A 993 -14.52 0.87 -24.88
N VAL A 994 -14.78 -0.44 -24.86
CA VAL A 994 -16.03 -1.02 -24.35
C VAL A 994 -15.70 -2.09 -23.32
N GLY A 995 -16.12 -1.89 -22.07
CA GLY A 995 -15.92 -2.82 -20.96
C GLY A 995 -16.87 -4.02 -21.02
N LEU A 996 -16.38 -5.20 -20.60
CA LEU A 996 -17.18 -6.42 -20.46
C LEU A 996 -17.11 -6.92 -19.02
N GLU A 997 -18.17 -6.69 -18.26
CA GLU A 997 -18.23 -6.93 -16.81
C GLU A 997 -17.97 -8.41 -16.46
N ARG A 998 -18.70 -9.35 -17.06
CA ARG A 998 -18.63 -10.77 -16.61
C ARG A 998 -17.38 -11.50 -17.07
N ILE A 999 -17.17 -11.56 -18.38
CA ILE A 999 -16.02 -12.28 -18.96
C ILE A 999 -14.70 -11.51 -18.79
N GLY A 1000 -14.78 -10.21 -18.51
CA GLY A 1000 -13.64 -9.33 -18.32
C GLY A 1000 -13.08 -8.75 -19.62
N GLY A 1001 -12.22 -7.75 -19.44
CA GLY A 1001 -11.47 -7.08 -20.49
C GLY A 1001 -12.22 -5.99 -21.25
N VAL A 1002 -11.49 -5.32 -22.15
CA VAL A 1002 -11.95 -4.18 -22.94
C VAL A 1002 -11.82 -4.49 -24.42
N MET A 1003 -12.93 -4.36 -25.16
CA MET A 1003 -12.96 -4.44 -26.62
C MET A 1003 -12.85 -3.06 -27.26
N VAL A 1004 -12.14 -2.97 -28.38
CA VAL A 1004 -11.86 -1.72 -29.09
C VAL A 1004 -12.40 -1.76 -30.51
N TYR A 1005 -13.08 -0.67 -30.90
CA TYR A 1005 -13.65 -0.48 -32.23
C TYR A 1005 -13.26 0.90 -32.78
N ASP A 1006 -12.83 0.97 -34.04
CA ASP A 1006 -12.70 2.23 -34.78
C ASP A 1006 -14.11 2.68 -35.16
N ILE A 1007 -14.50 3.86 -34.69
CA ILE A 1007 -15.81 4.49 -34.93
C ILE A 1007 -15.70 5.79 -35.74
N THR A 1008 -14.55 6.04 -36.38
CA THR A 1008 -14.28 7.27 -37.16
C THR A 1008 -15.32 7.50 -38.26
N ASP A 1009 -15.85 6.41 -38.85
CA ASP A 1009 -17.12 6.43 -39.59
C ASP A 1009 -18.24 5.82 -38.73
N PRO A 1010 -19.16 6.61 -38.14
CA PRO A 1010 -20.27 6.11 -37.32
C PRO A 1010 -21.20 5.14 -38.06
N THR A 1011 -21.16 5.12 -39.41
CA THR A 1011 -21.99 4.25 -40.25
C THR A 1011 -21.30 2.97 -40.69
N ASN A 1012 -19.99 2.85 -40.44
CA ASN A 1012 -19.19 1.65 -40.68
C ASN A 1012 -18.07 1.52 -39.63
N PRO A 1013 -18.39 1.33 -38.33
CA PRO A 1013 -17.42 0.90 -37.34
C PRO A 1013 -16.74 -0.43 -37.72
N SER A 1014 -15.57 -0.68 -37.15
CA SER A 1014 -14.87 -1.96 -37.28
C SER A 1014 -14.16 -2.35 -36.00
N TYR A 1015 -14.23 -3.65 -35.65
CA TYR A 1015 -13.43 -4.22 -34.56
C TYR A 1015 -11.93 -4.02 -34.80
N VAL A 1016 -11.19 -3.72 -33.72
CA VAL A 1016 -9.76 -3.41 -33.75
C VAL A 1016 -8.99 -4.41 -32.89
N ASN A 1017 -9.37 -4.57 -31.62
CA ASN A 1017 -8.60 -5.36 -30.65
C ASN A 1017 -9.45 -5.73 -29.42
N TYR A 1018 -8.98 -6.68 -28.62
CA TYR A 1018 -9.54 -7.06 -27.32
C TYR A 1018 -8.37 -7.34 -26.39
N ILE A 1019 -8.38 -6.74 -25.20
CA ILE A 1019 -7.44 -7.05 -24.12
C ILE A 1019 -8.23 -7.55 -22.92
N ASN A 1020 -7.75 -8.61 -22.27
CA ASN A 1020 -8.33 -9.14 -21.05
C ASN A 1020 -7.19 -9.58 -20.13
N SER A 1021 -7.04 -8.90 -18.99
CA SER A 1021 -6.01 -9.11 -17.98
C SER A 1021 -6.53 -9.85 -16.73
N ARG A 1022 -7.71 -10.47 -16.82
CA ARG A 1022 -8.19 -11.45 -15.83
C ARG A 1022 -7.29 -12.68 -15.83
N ASP A 1023 -6.87 -13.11 -14.64
CA ASP A 1023 -6.32 -14.45 -14.44
C ASP A 1023 -7.44 -15.43 -14.12
N PHE A 1024 -7.61 -16.44 -14.96
CA PHE A 1024 -8.61 -17.49 -14.80
C PHE A 1024 -8.06 -18.72 -14.02
N SER A 1025 -6.98 -18.55 -13.26
CA SER A 1025 -6.44 -19.60 -12.37
C SER A 1025 -7.29 -19.82 -11.11
N GLU A 1026 -7.96 -18.77 -10.64
CA GLU A 1026 -8.92 -18.76 -9.52
C GLU A 1026 -10.23 -18.05 -9.95
N ASP A 1027 -11.25 -18.02 -9.09
CA ASP A 1027 -12.56 -17.42 -9.44
C ASP A 1027 -12.47 -15.90 -9.66
N ILE A 1028 -11.67 -15.20 -8.85
CA ILE A 1028 -11.35 -13.76 -8.93
C ILE A 1028 -9.83 -13.61 -8.79
N ALA A 1029 -9.15 -13.22 -9.87
CA ALA A 1029 -7.72 -12.90 -9.91
C ALA A 1029 -7.39 -12.05 -11.16
N GLY A 1030 -6.32 -11.25 -11.10
CA GLY A 1030 -6.06 -10.22 -12.11
C GLY A 1030 -7.19 -9.17 -12.15
N ASP A 1031 -7.48 -8.61 -13.31
CA ASP A 1031 -8.50 -7.57 -13.45
C ASP A 1031 -9.87 -8.14 -13.81
N VAL A 1032 -10.84 -7.98 -12.90
CA VAL A 1032 -12.17 -8.62 -12.97
C VAL A 1032 -13.27 -7.57 -12.82
N SER A 1033 -14.28 -7.63 -13.70
CA SER A 1033 -15.41 -6.69 -13.75
C SER A 1033 -15.01 -5.24 -14.11
N PRO A 1034 -14.54 -4.96 -15.36
CA PRO A 1034 -14.30 -3.59 -15.83
C PRO A 1034 -15.56 -2.72 -15.80
N GLU A 1035 -15.56 -1.77 -14.88
CA GLU A 1035 -16.66 -0.87 -14.58
C GLU A 1035 -16.38 0.50 -15.22
N GLY A 1036 -15.71 1.42 -14.51
CA GLY A 1036 -15.32 2.72 -15.02
C GLY A 1036 -14.14 2.69 -15.98
N LEU A 1037 -14.29 3.29 -17.17
CA LEU A 1037 -13.23 3.49 -18.16
C LEU A 1037 -12.84 4.97 -18.33
N CYS A 1038 -11.55 5.29 -18.17
CA CYS A 1038 -11.03 6.66 -18.35
C CYS A 1038 -9.96 6.71 -19.46
N PHE A 1039 -10.27 7.35 -20.60
CA PHE A 1039 -9.29 7.60 -21.66
C PHE A 1039 -8.43 8.84 -21.35
N ILE A 1040 -7.11 8.69 -21.47
CA ILE A 1040 -6.12 9.75 -21.30
C ILE A 1040 -5.46 10.03 -22.67
N PRO A 1041 -5.59 11.25 -23.22
CA PRO A 1041 -4.98 11.59 -24.50
C PRO A 1041 -3.44 11.67 -24.40
N ALA A 1042 -2.76 11.30 -25.48
CA ALA A 1042 -1.30 11.37 -25.57
C ALA A 1042 -0.74 12.78 -25.30
N SER A 1043 0.40 12.84 -24.62
CA SER A 1043 1.08 14.08 -24.22
C SER A 1043 2.44 14.23 -24.93
N GLN A 1044 3.25 15.27 -24.62
CA GLN A 1044 4.58 15.39 -25.25
C GLN A 1044 5.56 14.34 -24.72
N GLY A 1045 5.68 13.23 -25.45
CA GLY A 1045 6.60 12.14 -25.13
C GLY A 1045 5.98 11.01 -24.29
N GLN A 1046 4.66 11.01 -24.14
CA GLN A 1046 3.88 9.93 -23.53
C GLN A 1046 2.77 9.52 -24.50
N ASP A 1047 2.56 8.22 -24.63
CA ASP A 1047 1.48 7.65 -25.44
C ASP A 1047 0.11 7.91 -24.78
N ALA A 1048 -0.97 7.62 -25.51
CA ALA A 1048 -2.31 7.67 -24.92
C ALA A 1048 -2.50 6.46 -23.99
N LEU A 1049 -3.28 6.64 -22.92
CA LEU A 1049 -3.58 5.57 -21.96
C LEU A 1049 -5.10 5.33 -21.88
N LEU A 1050 -5.47 4.13 -21.44
CA LEU A 1050 -6.82 3.82 -20.97
C LEU A 1050 -6.71 3.25 -19.56
N LEU A 1051 -7.45 3.83 -18.63
CA LEU A 1051 -7.66 3.27 -17.29
C LEU A 1051 -8.92 2.41 -17.28
N SER A 1052 -8.88 1.31 -16.55
CA SER A 1052 -10.02 0.42 -16.30
C SER A 1052 -10.09 0.12 -14.82
N ALA A 1053 -11.07 0.71 -14.13
CA ALA A 1053 -11.42 0.34 -12.77
C ALA A 1053 -12.21 -0.97 -12.80
N CYS A 1054 -11.88 -1.89 -11.89
CA CYS A 1054 -12.36 -3.26 -11.90
C CYS A 1054 -12.99 -3.60 -10.55
N GLU A 1055 -14.33 -3.59 -10.52
CA GLU A 1055 -15.09 -3.45 -9.27
C GLU A 1055 -15.14 -4.70 -8.39
N VAL A 1056 -14.92 -5.89 -8.97
CA VAL A 1056 -14.85 -7.17 -8.25
C VAL A 1056 -13.43 -7.47 -7.75
N SER A 1057 -12.40 -7.23 -8.57
CA SER A 1057 -11.00 -7.44 -8.18
C SER A 1057 -10.45 -6.33 -7.28
N GLY A 1058 -11.06 -5.15 -7.27
CA GLY A 1058 -10.54 -3.99 -6.54
C GLY A 1058 -9.27 -3.41 -7.18
N THR A 1059 -9.12 -3.56 -8.50
CA THR A 1059 -7.94 -3.10 -9.24
C THR A 1059 -8.24 -1.93 -10.17
N VAL A 1060 -7.20 -1.17 -10.54
CA VAL A 1060 -7.26 -0.21 -11.67
C VAL A 1060 -6.13 -0.53 -12.64
N ALA A 1061 -6.46 -1.12 -13.78
CA ALA A 1061 -5.52 -1.46 -14.84
C ALA A 1061 -5.22 -0.27 -15.76
N VAL A 1062 -3.97 -0.16 -16.21
CA VAL A 1062 -3.48 0.91 -17.11
C VAL A 1062 -2.97 0.30 -18.41
N TYR A 1063 -3.68 0.58 -19.50
CA TYR A 1063 -3.32 0.13 -20.84
C TYR A 1063 -2.69 1.27 -21.65
N THR A 1064 -1.47 1.06 -22.14
CA THR A 1064 -0.86 1.93 -23.16
C THR A 1064 -1.47 1.66 -24.53
N LEU A 1065 -1.76 2.74 -25.27
CA LEU A 1065 -2.42 2.72 -26.57
C LEU A 1065 -1.44 3.20 -27.66
N SER A 1066 -0.96 2.28 -28.50
CA SER A 1066 0.04 2.55 -29.55
C SER A 1066 -0.55 2.41 -30.95
N GLU A 1067 -0.18 3.30 -31.89
CA GLU A 1067 -0.56 3.16 -33.31
C GLU A 1067 0.02 1.86 -33.90
N GLY A 1068 -0.85 0.94 -34.32
CA GLY A 1068 -0.45 -0.35 -34.87
C GLY A 1068 0.26 -0.21 -36.22
N THR A 1069 1.39 -0.91 -36.41
CA THR A 1069 2.25 -0.79 -37.62
C THR A 1069 1.70 -1.51 -38.85
N THR A 1070 0.41 -1.35 -39.16
CA THR A 1070 -0.23 -1.97 -40.33
C THR A 1070 0.33 -1.40 -41.64
N GLN A 1071 1.20 -2.18 -42.32
CA GLN A 1071 1.36 -2.01 -43.76
C GLN A 1071 0.10 -2.51 -44.46
N PRO A 1072 -0.65 -1.65 -45.19
CA PRO A 1072 -1.85 -2.11 -45.88
C PRO A 1072 -1.47 -2.99 -47.09
N GLU A 1073 -1.60 -4.32 -46.93
CA GLU A 1073 -1.64 -5.24 -48.07
C GLU A 1073 -2.91 -4.97 -48.89
N ASN A 1074 -2.76 -4.18 -49.94
CA ASN A 1074 -3.82 -3.77 -50.86
C ASN A 1074 -4.35 -4.97 -51.68
N PRO A 1075 -5.59 -5.44 -51.46
CA PRO A 1075 -6.08 -6.66 -52.11
C PRO A 1075 -6.47 -6.41 -53.57
N ASP A 1076 -6.16 -7.40 -54.40
CA ASP A 1076 -6.57 -7.55 -55.81
C ASP A 1076 -6.16 -6.47 -56.83
N LYS A 1077 -4.95 -6.68 -57.37
CA LYS A 1077 -4.68 -6.50 -58.80
C LYS A 1077 -4.26 -7.84 -59.42
N PRO A 1078 -5.10 -8.49 -60.23
CA PRO A 1078 -4.85 -9.88 -60.62
C PRO A 1078 -3.79 -9.99 -61.73
N GLY A 1079 -2.67 -10.63 -61.38
CA GLY A 1079 -1.84 -11.42 -62.27
C GLY A 1079 -0.88 -10.67 -63.20
N ASP A 1080 0.42 -10.89 -63.00
CA ASP A 1080 1.22 -11.48 -64.07
C ASP A 1080 2.25 -12.45 -63.48
N THR A 1081 2.38 -13.61 -64.10
CA THR A 1081 3.31 -14.68 -63.70
C THR A 1081 4.70 -14.43 -64.28
N GLU A 1082 5.78 -14.66 -63.52
CA GLU A 1082 6.90 -15.46 -64.03
C GLU A 1082 7.84 -16.01 -62.92
N THR A 1083 8.58 -17.06 -63.29
CA THR A 1083 9.34 -17.97 -62.41
C THR A 1083 10.77 -17.48 -62.07
N PRO A 1084 11.42 -18.07 -61.05
CA PRO A 1084 12.67 -17.53 -60.48
C PRO A 1084 13.93 -17.93 -61.27
N ASP A 1085 14.97 -17.09 -61.24
CA ASP A 1085 16.36 -17.59 -61.03
C ASP A 1085 17.42 -16.50 -60.79
N THR A 1086 18.25 -16.75 -59.77
CA THR A 1086 19.68 -16.35 -59.59
C THR A 1086 20.11 -14.89 -59.30
N PRO A 1087 21.22 -14.71 -58.52
CA PRO A 1087 21.63 -13.41 -57.97
C PRO A 1087 22.75 -12.72 -58.77
N VAL A 1088 22.81 -11.38 -58.71
CA VAL A 1088 23.96 -10.59 -59.18
C VAL A 1088 24.30 -9.49 -58.18
N THR A 1089 25.61 -9.36 -57.95
CA THR A 1089 26.36 -8.44 -57.08
C THR A 1089 25.94 -6.96 -57.07
N PRO A 1090 26.13 -6.23 -55.95
CA PRO A 1090 26.18 -4.78 -55.96
C PRO A 1090 27.47 -4.28 -56.63
N ASP A 1091 27.38 -3.17 -57.36
CA ASP A 1091 28.52 -2.36 -57.80
C ASP A 1091 28.20 -0.89 -57.55
N ASP A 1092 29.24 -0.09 -57.38
CA ASP A 1092 29.23 1.23 -56.74
C ASP A 1092 28.55 2.35 -57.55
N SER A 1093 28.27 3.45 -56.83
CA SER A 1093 28.79 4.81 -57.10
C SER A 1093 27.80 5.95 -57.35
N ASP A 1094 28.21 7.08 -56.77
CA ASP A 1094 28.01 8.47 -57.21
C ASP A 1094 26.63 9.15 -57.08
N ASN A 1095 26.55 10.45 -56.73
CA ASN A 1095 27.45 11.36 -55.99
C ASN A 1095 26.71 12.70 -55.74
N ALA A 1096 27.26 13.52 -54.83
CA ALA A 1096 27.04 14.97 -54.68
C ALA A 1096 25.65 15.48 -54.21
N GLY A 1097 25.56 16.53 -53.40
CA GLY A 1097 26.65 17.32 -52.77
C GLY A 1097 26.23 18.74 -52.34
N ASP A 1098 27.12 19.37 -51.56
CA ASP A 1098 27.06 20.72 -50.94
C ASP A 1098 25.98 20.99 -49.86
N GLY A 1099 26.31 21.63 -48.71
CA GLY A 1099 27.66 21.96 -48.20
C GLY A 1099 27.73 23.04 -47.11
N GLN A 1100 28.67 22.86 -46.15
CA GLN A 1100 29.34 23.85 -45.26
C GLN A 1100 28.49 24.69 -44.28
N SER A 1101 28.97 25.14 -43.10
CA SER A 1101 30.17 24.90 -42.22
C SER A 1101 29.83 25.56 -40.85
N THR A 1102 30.48 25.35 -39.68
CA THR A 1102 31.91 25.47 -39.25
C THR A 1102 31.98 24.94 -37.79
N ASP A 1103 32.93 24.10 -37.39
CA ASP A 1103 34.29 24.43 -36.87
C ASP A 1103 34.24 25.09 -35.46
N THR A 1104 34.81 24.59 -34.36
CA THR A 1104 36.07 23.85 -34.07
C THR A 1104 35.78 22.78 -32.97
N THR A 1105 36.67 22.00 -32.31
CA THR A 1105 38.16 21.95 -32.21
C THR A 1105 38.64 20.46 -32.16
N GLN A 1106 39.64 20.10 -31.31
CA GLN A 1106 40.21 18.74 -31.15
C GLN A 1106 40.87 18.54 -29.77
N GLN A 1107 40.86 17.30 -29.26
CA GLN A 1107 41.96 16.50 -28.67
C GLN A 1107 41.31 15.39 -27.80
N GLY A 1108 41.65 14.10 -27.83
CA GLY A 1108 42.74 13.38 -28.49
C GLY A 1108 43.47 12.50 -27.48
N THR A 1109 43.34 11.17 -27.59
CA THR A 1109 44.46 10.20 -27.58
C THR A 1109 43.98 8.81 -28.03
N GLU A 1110 44.70 8.21 -28.99
CA GLU A 1110 44.61 6.79 -29.35
C GLU A 1110 45.58 5.97 -28.46
N SER A 1111 45.41 4.65 -28.34
CA SER A 1111 46.44 3.68 -28.81
C SER A 1111 46.17 2.19 -28.48
N GLN A 1112 45.92 1.41 -29.54
CA GLN A 1112 46.43 0.04 -29.82
C GLN A 1112 45.90 -1.23 -29.11
N ILE A 1113 45.22 -2.04 -29.93
CA ILE A 1113 45.18 -3.52 -29.93
C ILE A 1113 46.53 -4.08 -30.49
N PRO A 1114 46.93 -5.36 -30.29
CA PRO A 1114 46.48 -6.44 -31.21
C PRO A 1114 46.48 -7.92 -30.70
N GLN A 1115 45.55 -8.74 -31.25
CA GLN A 1115 45.70 -10.19 -31.65
C GLN A 1115 46.16 -11.26 -30.61
N GLU A 1116 45.90 -12.58 -30.68
CA GLU A 1116 45.15 -13.55 -31.54
C GLU A 1116 44.95 -14.85 -30.70
N GLY A 1117 44.09 -15.85 -30.98
CA GLY A 1117 43.09 -16.07 -32.03
C GLY A 1117 42.71 -17.58 -32.15
N ALA A 1118 41.52 -17.89 -32.70
CA ALA A 1118 40.94 -19.25 -32.94
C ALA A 1118 40.48 -20.03 -31.67
N VAL A 1119 39.43 -20.88 -31.70
CA VAL A 1119 39.13 -21.99 -32.65
C VAL A 1119 37.61 -22.13 -32.96
N GLN A 1120 37.30 -22.66 -34.15
CA GLN A 1120 35.94 -22.94 -34.68
C GLN A 1120 35.40 -24.34 -34.33
N THR A 1121 34.13 -24.58 -34.74
CA THR A 1121 33.39 -25.86 -34.86
C THR A 1121 32.67 -26.36 -33.59
N GLY A 1122 31.38 -26.71 -33.62
CA GLY A 1122 30.36 -26.63 -34.69
C GLY A 1122 29.07 -27.39 -34.34
N ASP A 1123 27.96 -27.08 -35.00
CA ASP A 1123 26.63 -27.75 -34.87
C ASP A 1123 26.69 -29.26 -35.27
N VAL A 1124 25.73 -30.16 -34.99
CA VAL A 1124 24.28 -30.08 -34.73
C VAL A 1124 23.74 -31.34 -33.99
N ALA A 1125 22.53 -31.25 -33.42
CA ALA A 1125 21.46 -32.29 -33.30
C ALA A 1125 21.49 -33.45 -32.24
N ALA A 1126 20.62 -33.31 -31.22
CA ALA A 1126 19.54 -34.20 -30.67
C ALA A 1126 19.58 -35.76 -30.77
N PRO A 1127 18.71 -36.54 -30.04
CA PRO A 1127 17.74 -36.23 -28.95
C PRO A 1127 17.89 -37.16 -27.69
N ILE A 1128 16.96 -37.14 -26.70
CA ILE A 1128 16.23 -38.31 -26.11
C ILE A 1128 15.40 -37.98 -24.84
N ALA A 1129 14.10 -38.29 -24.93
CA ALA A 1129 13.09 -38.70 -23.92
C ALA A 1129 13.16 -38.25 -22.44
N TRP A 1130 12.13 -37.51 -22.01
CA TRP A 1130 11.57 -37.58 -20.65
C TRP A 1130 10.56 -38.72 -20.53
N THR A 1131 10.48 -39.37 -19.35
CA THR A 1131 9.57 -40.49 -19.10
C THR A 1131 8.50 -40.09 -18.08
N VAL A 1132 7.24 -40.08 -18.52
CA VAL A 1132 6.06 -39.89 -17.66
C VAL A 1132 5.84 -41.11 -16.77
N LEU A 1133 5.45 -40.88 -15.51
CA LEU A 1133 5.04 -41.95 -14.60
C LEU A 1133 3.83 -41.52 -13.75
N ALA A 1134 2.63 -41.83 -14.24
CA ALA A 1134 1.38 -41.57 -13.56
C ALA A 1134 0.95 -42.75 -12.66
N VAL A 1135 0.42 -42.47 -11.47
CA VAL A 1135 -0.31 -43.44 -10.63
C VAL A 1135 -1.53 -42.76 -9.99
N LEU A 1136 -2.72 -43.22 -10.35
CA LEU A 1136 -4.01 -42.88 -9.72
C LEU A 1136 -4.25 -43.72 -8.46
N ALA A 1137 -4.80 -43.11 -7.40
CA ALA A 1137 -5.75 -43.78 -6.48
C ALA A 1137 -6.55 -42.76 -5.66
N ALA A 1138 -7.86 -42.96 -5.54
CA ALA A 1138 -8.80 -42.05 -4.89
C ALA A 1138 -9.05 -42.37 -3.40
N GLY A 1139 -9.59 -41.38 -2.66
CA GLY A 1139 -10.14 -41.57 -1.31
C GLY A 1139 -10.82 -40.32 -0.77
N GLY A 1140 -12.15 -40.22 -0.90
CA GLY A 1140 -12.91 -39.04 -0.46
C GLY A 1140 -13.20 -38.99 1.05
N GLY A 1141 -13.39 -37.77 1.57
CA GLY A 1141 -13.86 -37.46 2.92
C GLY A 1141 -14.71 -36.18 2.87
N ALA A 1142 -15.88 -36.18 3.53
CA ALA A 1142 -16.89 -35.15 3.35
C ALA A 1142 -16.62 -33.87 4.16
N LEU A 1143 -16.74 -32.70 3.50
CA LEU A 1143 -16.89 -31.42 4.21
C LEU A 1143 -18.27 -31.31 4.84
N LEU A 1144 -18.30 -30.79 6.07
CA LEU A 1144 -19.51 -30.62 6.89
C LEU A 1144 -19.87 -29.14 6.94
N ILE A 1145 -20.77 -28.71 6.05
CA ILE A 1145 -21.23 -27.32 5.98
C ILE A 1145 -21.92 -26.92 7.29
N VAL A 1146 -21.35 -25.95 8.00
CA VAL A 1146 -22.00 -25.28 9.14
C VAL A 1146 -22.48 -23.91 8.68
N LYS A 1147 -23.77 -23.83 8.31
CA LYS A 1147 -24.45 -22.54 8.10
C LYS A 1147 -24.34 -21.68 9.36
N ARG A 1148 -23.66 -20.54 9.27
CA ARG A 1148 -24.00 -19.34 10.07
C ARG A 1148 -24.92 -18.44 9.25
N ARG A 1149 -25.74 -17.66 9.94
CA ARG A 1149 -26.80 -16.84 9.33
C ARG A 1149 -26.27 -15.43 9.08
N LYS A 1150 -26.54 -14.85 7.90
CA LYS A 1150 -26.62 -13.39 7.73
C LYS A 1150 -27.55 -12.85 8.83
N ILE A 1151 -27.10 -11.83 9.56
CA ILE A 1151 -27.95 -10.87 10.26
C ILE A 1151 -27.76 -9.58 9.46
N ARG A 1152 -28.88 -9.00 9.00
CA ARG A 1152 -28.93 -7.65 8.45
C ARG A 1152 -28.72 -6.66 9.58
#